data_AF-A0A1S1WZD7-F1
#
_entry.id   AF-A0A1S1WZD7-F1
#
_cell.length_a   1.000
_cell.length_b   1.000
_cell.length_c   1.000
_cell.angle_alpha   90.00
_cell.angle_beta   90.00
_cell.angle_gamma   90.00
#
_symmetry.space_group_name_H-M   'P 1'
#
loop_
_entity.id
_entity.type
_entity.pdbx_description
1 polymer ?
#
loop_
_entity_poly.entity_id
_entity_poly.type
_entity_poly.pdbx_seq_one_letter_code
_entity_poly.pdbx_strand_id
1 'polypeptide(L)'
;MQNKSRRYLVTGVLQGGLPLILACGAFAQPSLTGQIGYINMPSARVGEDGTFSLGYGYDKPYGVLWTSTTVLPWLEVSGRYTSISGIPGFDNPQYGGNYGRYKDKAIDLKFKLWDESGLMPEIALGTTDIVGNRLWKSTYLVASKNLLPGLEASLGYGKDRIQGAFGGLRYTPQALPNWSLVAEYDANNYRQDPYESTTLAADRKKGPVVGIEYQWGWLGLQVARQKTLNSINAHIDIPLNVKEFVPKIQEPDYFRGGPDLPARPTLAQWKNSPDYASQLATALSKQDFKNIRIGMQRDALVMELSNSRISNVGRAVGRAVRTALYFAPLETREIKVVYTEFEQPVATYSFYDMPTLNDYLLGKVNRNRFLETVNIRPGRDEETQPLESKSLAQGLQENIQLNLLTNQEGDLVQVTSNDPEDNHFHLAPKFGVYFNDPSGAFHYDIMAEATYKRRLGSGLYLDSALSADLYNTITAVTQPSNSLLPHVRSDIADYKRIKTPKLNRFLLSQYMALTPNTYARASAGIYEEMFRGAGGQILYYPSVKNWALDLTVDALQQRDVQGWFGKRDYQTITALAALHYQLPMGVTATMRAGRFLAKDDGVRFELKRRFHSGIEAGFWYTKTNGNDITSPGTPAKPYNDKGMFFTIPLNSLLTFDSRTAGDFSLSPWTRDVGQMVMTPGDLYEILSDPKRDINSYDGLGNFAERPDEQSLPAVNPPQPSYHPWPMIRMRLEDSGTQWLQIDDKAAALGTAAVATLAAMGLDRPVNRLFQNHQQNRLVKDWGKLGKDLPYAAVALSGAAFALGDDRLSNTGLIALESSAAALAGSELLKGVVNRERPGSSDSPWRTQPAGQSRLSSSFTSNHAAVMFAAVTPFAKEYDQPWLYGVAAFGAAGRLASRDHWLSDVAVGGLLGYVMGNWLWQAQRDDSRYRSNVIISPKQVGVQVQVPIQ
;
A
#
# COMPACT_ATOMS: atom_id res chain seq x y z
N MET A 1 23.93 -16.16 -13.65
CA MET A 1 24.38 -16.83 -12.40
C MET A 1 23.41 -16.54 -11.24
N GLN A 2 22.10 -16.59 -11.53
CA GLN A 2 21.01 -16.31 -10.58
C GLN A 2 20.44 -17.65 -10.07
N ASN A 3 19.87 -17.67 -8.86
CA ASN A 3 19.14 -18.79 -8.20
C ASN A 3 19.87 -19.78 -7.26
N LYS A 4 21.01 -19.45 -6.64
CA LYS A 4 21.55 -20.30 -5.56
C LYS A 4 22.07 -19.52 -4.35
N SER A 5 21.19 -19.05 -3.46
CA SER A 5 21.61 -18.66 -2.08
C SER A 5 20.51 -18.49 -1.02
N ARG A 6 19.27 -18.98 -1.19
CA ARG A 6 18.16 -18.61 -0.27
C ARG A 6 17.32 -19.74 0.32
N ARG A 7 17.96 -20.85 0.69
CA ARG A 7 17.36 -21.79 1.65
C ARG A 7 18.40 -22.07 2.72
N TYR A 8 17.95 -22.26 3.96
CA TYR A 8 18.73 -22.60 5.16
C TYR A 8 19.32 -21.40 5.94
N LEU A 9 18.55 -20.85 6.89
CA LEU A 9 19.07 -19.86 7.84
C LEU A 9 18.64 -20.07 9.32
N VAL A 10 17.90 -21.12 9.68
CA VAL A 10 17.41 -21.25 11.08
C VAL A 10 17.62 -22.64 11.72
N THR A 11 18.43 -23.53 11.13
CA THR A 11 18.78 -24.81 11.79
C THR A 11 20.07 -24.77 12.63
N GLY A 12 20.84 -23.68 12.60
CA GLY A 12 22.18 -23.66 13.20
C GLY A 12 22.30 -23.24 14.68
N VAL A 13 21.24 -22.78 15.35
CA VAL A 13 21.35 -22.17 16.69
C VAL A 13 20.96 -23.12 17.84
N LEU A 14 20.31 -24.25 17.57
CA LEU A 14 19.80 -25.15 18.64
C LEU A 14 20.47 -26.53 18.73
N GLN A 15 21.37 -26.90 17.82
CA GLN A 15 22.21 -28.09 17.99
C GLN A 15 23.66 -27.71 17.70
N GLY A 16 24.49 -27.74 18.75
CA GLY A 16 25.90 -27.39 18.67
C GLY A 16 26.61 -28.16 17.55
N GLY A 17 27.04 -27.45 16.51
CA GLY A 17 27.81 -28.04 15.42
C GLY A 17 27.93 -27.12 14.20
N LEU A 18 29.08 -26.44 14.10
CA LEU A 18 29.68 -25.75 12.95
C LEU A 18 28.88 -24.60 12.28
N PRO A 19 29.46 -23.38 12.18
CA PRO A 19 28.83 -22.28 11.47
C PRO A 19 28.85 -22.55 9.96
N LEU A 20 27.67 -22.71 9.37
CA LEU A 20 27.50 -22.69 7.92
C LEU A 20 27.80 -21.27 7.42
N ILE A 21 28.97 -21.11 6.79
CA ILE A 21 29.37 -19.90 6.06
C ILE A 21 28.43 -19.76 4.86
N LEU A 22 27.43 -18.90 4.96
CA LEU A 22 26.61 -18.48 3.84
C LEU A 22 27.28 -17.27 3.17
N ALA A 23 27.77 -17.48 1.95
CA ALA A 23 28.28 -16.42 1.10
C ALA A 23 27.13 -15.55 0.63
N CYS A 24 26.97 -14.39 1.26
CA CYS A 24 26.22 -13.28 0.67
C CYS A 24 27.11 -12.60 -0.38
N GLY A 25 26.59 -12.42 -1.59
CA GLY A 25 27.23 -11.55 -2.58
C GLY A 25 27.32 -10.13 -2.04
N ALA A 26 28.33 -9.37 -2.47
CA ALA A 26 28.55 -7.98 -2.06
C ALA A 26 27.25 -7.17 -2.13
N PHE A 27 26.65 -6.90 -0.98
CA PHE A 27 25.41 -6.13 -0.90
C PHE A 27 25.73 -4.66 -1.08
N ALA A 28 24.89 -3.95 -1.84
CA ALA A 28 24.88 -2.50 -1.77
C ALA A 28 24.42 -2.09 -0.37
N GLN A 29 25.22 -1.30 0.33
CA GLN A 29 25.00 -0.97 1.75
C GLN A 29 24.33 0.41 1.91
N PRO A 30 23.51 0.62 2.95
CA PRO A 30 22.98 1.93 3.32
C PRO A 30 24.08 2.91 3.73
N SER A 31 24.01 4.13 3.21
CA SER A 31 24.78 5.29 3.69
C SER A 31 24.34 5.70 5.10
N LEU A 32 25.05 6.66 5.71
CA LEU A 32 24.73 7.26 7.00
C LEU A 32 23.32 7.87 7.07
N THR A 33 22.70 8.17 5.92
CA THR A 33 21.34 8.72 5.83
C THR A 33 20.30 7.69 5.40
N GLY A 34 20.69 6.41 5.23
CA GLY A 34 19.80 5.29 4.97
C GLY A 34 19.55 4.94 3.51
N GLN A 35 19.77 5.87 2.59
CA GLN A 35 19.78 5.53 1.16
C GLN A 35 20.99 4.67 0.83
N ILE A 36 20.84 3.70 -0.06
CA ILE A 36 21.97 2.88 -0.51
C ILE A 36 23.02 3.74 -1.19
N GLY A 37 24.27 3.52 -0.82
CA GLY A 37 25.38 4.33 -1.30
C GLY A 37 26.69 3.82 -0.74
N TYR A 38 27.59 4.75 -0.50
CA TYR A 38 28.86 4.50 0.19
C TYR A 38 28.73 4.95 1.64
N ILE A 39 29.28 6.11 1.99
CA ILE A 39 29.29 6.61 3.37
C ILE A 39 28.31 7.78 3.50
N ASN A 40 28.56 8.87 2.78
CA ASN A 40 27.66 10.01 2.66
C ASN A 40 27.03 10.10 1.28
N MET A 41 27.70 9.58 0.25
CA MET A 41 27.28 9.72 -1.13
C MET A 41 26.42 8.52 -1.57
N PRO A 42 25.34 8.77 -2.34
CA PRO A 42 24.53 7.71 -2.90
C PRO A 42 25.26 6.98 -4.03
N SER A 43 24.87 5.75 -4.30
CA SER A 43 25.21 5.03 -5.53
C SER A 43 23.95 4.81 -6.37
N ALA A 44 24.10 4.32 -7.61
CA ALA A 44 22.97 3.96 -8.47
C ALA A 44 22.26 2.70 -8.02
N ARG A 45 22.87 1.96 -7.08
CA ARG A 45 22.32 0.74 -6.51
C ARG A 45 21.06 1.04 -5.72
N VAL A 46 20.09 0.16 -5.89
CA VAL A 46 18.91 0.00 -5.03
C VAL A 46 18.99 -1.36 -4.35
N GLY A 47 18.28 -1.51 -3.25
CA GLY A 47 18.28 -2.77 -2.50
C GLY A 47 17.61 -3.85 -3.34
N GLU A 48 17.71 -5.09 -2.90
CA GLU A 48 16.86 -6.11 -3.50
C GLU A 48 15.38 -5.79 -3.28
N ASP A 49 14.54 -6.32 -4.18
CA ASP A 49 13.10 -6.09 -4.09
C ASP A 49 12.56 -6.55 -2.74
N GLY A 50 11.86 -5.64 -2.05
CA GLY A 50 11.30 -5.90 -0.72
C GLY A 50 12.36 -5.97 0.40
N THR A 51 13.52 -5.35 0.26
CA THR A 51 14.40 -5.12 1.42
C THR A 51 13.91 -3.93 2.24
N PHE A 52 13.64 -4.14 3.52
CA PHE A 52 13.43 -3.09 4.52
C PHE A 52 14.68 -2.97 5.38
N SER A 53 15.15 -1.75 5.61
CA SER A 53 16.32 -1.47 6.43
C SER A 53 15.97 -0.44 7.51
N LEU A 54 16.50 -0.62 8.71
CA LEU A 54 16.43 0.33 9.81
C LEU A 54 17.82 0.53 10.37
N GLY A 55 18.25 1.78 10.58
CA GLY A 55 19.57 2.03 11.13
C GLY A 55 19.73 3.38 11.81
N TYR A 56 20.86 3.50 12.47
CA TYR A 56 21.30 4.73 13.12
C TYR A 56 22.70 5.10 12.62
N GLY A 57 22.78 6.25 11.95
CA GLY A 57 24.01 6.90 11.53
C GLY A 57 24.40 8.01 12.51
N TYR A 58 25.68 8.13 12.81
CA TYR A 58 26.21 9.27 13.55
C TYR A 58 27.43 9.83 12.84
N ASP A 59 27.34 11.12 12.53
CA ASP A 59 28.39 11.88 11.86
C ASP A 59 28.32 13.34 12.32
N LYS A 60 29.19 13.69 13.28
CA LYS A 60 29.08 14.94 14.06
C LYS A 60 28.89 16.16 13.14
N PRO A 61 27.90 17.04 13.41
CA PRO A 61 27.03 17.10 14.60
C PRO A 61 25.72 16.27 14.51
N TYR A 62 25.54 15.48 13.45
CA TYR A 62 24.28 14.83 13.11
C TYR A 62 24.18 13.42 13.68
N GLY A 63 23.07 13.14 14.35
CA GLY A 63 22.61 11.78 14.66
C GLY A 63 21.35 11.49 13.87
N VAL A 64 21.37 10.46 13.02
CA VAL A 64 20.34 10.17 12.03
C VAL A 64 19.76 8.80 12.31
N LEU A 65 18.51 8.74 12.77
CA LEU A 65 17.73 7.51 12.75
C LEU A 65 17.04 7.43 11.39
N TRP A 66 17.23 6.35 10.64
CA TRP A 66 16.70 6.23 9.29
C TRP A 66 16.07 4.85 9.08
N THR A 67 15.10 4.82 8.18
CA THR A 67 14.51 3.61 7.63
C THR A 67 14.52 3.72 6.11
N SER A 68 14.74 2.61 5.42
CA SER A 68 14.73 2.53 3.97
C SER A 68 13.95 1.31 3.53
N THR A 69 13.28 1.38 2.39
CA THR A 69 12.62 0.22 1.80
C THR A 69 12.76 0.28 0.30
N THR A 70 13.21 -0.82 -0.30
CA THR A 70 13.04 -1.05 -1.74
C THR A 70 11.59 -1.44 -1.98
N VAL A 71 10.74 -0.42 -2.08
CA VAL A 71 9.29 -0.58 -2.22
C VAL A 71 8.95 -1.19 -3.57
N LEU A 72 9.78 -1.02 -4.60
CA LEU A 72 9.70 -1.70 -5.90
C LEU A 72 11.13 -1.97 -6.41
N PRO A 73 11.36 -2.92 -7.34
CA PRO A 73 12.72 -3.25 -7.83
C PRO A 73 13.51 -2.08 -8.43
N TRP A 74 12.83 -0.96 -8.69
CA TRP A 74 13.37 0.28 -9.24
C TRP A 74 13.08 1.51 -8.38
N LEU A 75 12.46 1.36 -7.20
CA LEU A 75 12.13 2.46 -6.29
C LEU A 75 12.55 2.15 -4.86
N GLU A 76 13.49 2.95 -4.37
CA GLU A 76 13.89 2.98 -2.97
C GLU A 76 13.30 4.24 -2.32
N VAL A 77 12.65 4.06 -1.17
CA VAL A 77 12.07 5.11 -0.35
C VAL A 77 12.74 5.08 1.01
N SER A 78 13.27 6.21 1.47
CA SER A 78 13.90 6.31 2.78
C SER A 78 13.26 7.41 3.61
N GLY A 79 12.94 7.11 4.86
CA GLY A 79 12.53 8.09 5.86
C GLY A 79 13.65 8.29 6.86
N ARG A 80 13.96 9.53 7.24
CA ARG A 80 14.98 9.79 8.27
C ARG A 80 14.61 10.90 9.22
N TYR A 81 15.15 10.77 10.41
CA TYR A 81 15.04 11.67 11.53
C TYR A 81 16.43 12.16 11.92
N THR A 82 16.76 13.40 11.55
CA THR A 82 18.08 13.97 11.76
C THR A 82 18.07 14.88 12.99
N SER A 83 18.75 14.46 14.05
CA SER A 83 19.01 15.27 15.24
C SER A 83 20.31 16.06 15.10
N ILE A 84 20.29 17.33 15.51
CA ILE A 84 21.44 18.23 15.43
C ILE A 84 21.98 18.50 16.84
N SER A 85 23.21 18.07 17.10
CA SER A 85 23.85 18.27 18.40
C SER A 85 24.19 19.74 18.64
N GLY A 86 23.81 20.25 19.81
CA GLY A 86 24.11 21.64 20.22
C GLY A 86 23.03 22.66 19.86
N ILE A 87 22.00 22.28 19.10
CA ILE A 87 20.88 23.17 18.74
C ILE A 87 19.63 22.77 19.54
N PRO A 88 19.01 23.68 20.31
CA PRO A 88 17.76 23.40 21.01
C PRO A 88 16.61 23.23 20.02
N GLY A 89 15.63 22.38 20.32
CA GLY A 89 14.49 22.15 19.43
C GLY A 89 13.44 23.25 19.39
N PHE A 90 13.40 24.11 20.41
CA PHE A 90 12.52 25.28 20.47
C PHE A 90 13.29 26.48 21.05
N ASP A 91 13.01 27.67 20.52
CA ASP A 91 13.64 28.92 20.97
C ASP A 91 13.10 29.42 22.31
N ASN A 92 11.90 28.99 22.70
CA ASN A 92 11.26 29.39 23.95
C ASN A 92 11.48 28.33 25.05
N PRO A 93 12.23 28.63 26.13
CA PRO A 93 12.45 27.66 27.21
C PRO A 93 11.16 27.23 27.92
N GLN A 94 10.14 28.10 27.97
CA GLN A 94 8.83 27.79 28.56
C GLN A 94 7.95 26.94 27.63
N TYR A 95 8.20 26.97 26.32
CA TYR A 95 7.49 26.17 25.31
C TYR A 95 8.47 25.26 24.59
N GLY A 96 8.57 24.01 25.06
CA GLY A 96 9.39 22.98 24.42
C GLY A 96 10.85 22.90 24.87
N GLY A 97 11.22 23.55 25.99
CA GLY A 97 12.56 23.43 26.60
C GLY A 97 12.99 21.98 26.91
N ASN A 98 12.04 21.06 27.15
CA ASN A 98 12.30 19.64 27.40
C ASN A 98 12.41 18.78 26.12
N TYR A 99 12.16 19.36 24.94
CA TYR A 99 12.25 18.63 23.66
C TYR A 99 13.68 18.17 23.34
N GLY A 100 14.67 18.80 23.98
CA GLY A 100 16.08 18.54 23.81
C GLY A 100 16.62 19.13 22.51
N ARG A 101 17.35 18.33 21.75
CA ARG A 101 17.99 18.75 20.50
C ARG A 101 16.97 18.97 19.37
N TYR A 102 17.26 19.92 18.48
CA TYR A 102 16.55 20.12 17.23
C TYR A 102 16.60 18.85 16.39
N LYS A 103 15.45 18.50 15.81
CA LYS A 103 15.28 17.30 15.01
C LYS A 103 14.42 17.62 13.79
N ASP A 104 14.83 17.11 12.63
CA ASP A 104 14.14 17.29 11.36
C ASP A 104 13.77 15.94 10.74
N LYS A 105 12.66 15.92 9.99
CA LYS A 105 12.10 14.73 9.33
C LYS A 105 12.23 14.90 7.83
N ALA A 106 12.87 13.94 7.17
CA ALA A 106 13.00 13.93 5.72
C ALA A 106 12.48 12.62 5.13
N ILE A 107 11.92 12.70 3.92
CA ILE A 107 11.65 11.56 3.05
C ILE A 107 12.49 11.75 1.80
N ASP A 108 13.23 10.71 1.45
CA ASP A 108 14.13 10.65 0.31
C ASP A 108 13.61 9.57 -0.67
N LEU A 109 13.77 9.81 -1.97
CA LEU A 109 13.38 8.89 -3.05
C LEU A 109 14.59 8.61 -3.96
N LYS A 110 14.74 7.38 -4.43
CA LYS A 110 15.71 7.00 -5.45
C LYS A 110 15.06 6.07 -6.47
N PHE A 111 15.14 6.48 -7.73
CA PHE A 111 14.62 5.75 -8.88
C PHE A 111 15.77 5.14 -9.66
N LYS A 112 15.83 3.81 -9.73
CA LYS A 112 16.72 3.11 -10.66
C LYS A 112 16.12 3.20 -12.05
N LEU A 113 16.82 3.91 -12.94
CA LEU A 113 16.41 4.17 -14.31
C LEU A 113 16.91 3.09 -15.27
N TRP A 114 18.06 2.49 -14.97
CA TRP A 114 18.70 1.51 -15.85
C TRP A 114 19.45 0.47 -15.04
N ASP A 115 19.30 -0.82 -15.39
CA ASP A 115 20.09 -1.89 -14.80
C ASP A 115 21.49 -1.98 -15.42
N GLU A 116 22.46 -2.43 -14.63
CA GLU A 116 23.80 -2.69 -15.15
C GLU A 116 23.78 -3.81 -16.21
N SER A 117 24.42 -3.57 -17.35
CA SER A 117 24.64 -4.59 -18.40
C SER A 117 26.13 -4.84 -18.62
N GLY A 118 26.55 -5.53 -19.68
CA GLY A 118 27.98 -5.68 -19.99
C GLY A 118 28.67 -4.31 -20.18
N LEU A 119 28.07 -3.42 -20.99
CA LEU A 119 28.66 -2.13 -21.37
C LEU A 119 28.08 -0.94 -20.60
N MET A 120 26.81 -0.99 -20.19
CA MET A 120 26.17 0.14 -19.52
C MET A 120 26.32 0.03 -18.00
N PRO A 121 26.58 1.13 -17.28
CA PRO A 121 26.43 1.18 -15.84
C PRO A 121 24.94 1.16 -15.46
N GLU A 122 24.65 0.79 -14.22
CA GLU A 122 23.37 1.09 -13.61
C GLU A 122 23.24 2.60 -13.43
N ILE A 123 22.04 3.15 -13.63
CA ILE A 123 21.79 4.59 -13.52
C ILE A 123 20.62 4.83 -12.58
N ALA A 124 20.77 5.76 -11.64
CA ALA A 124 19.69 6.19 -10.76
C ALA A 124 19.59 7.71 -10.65
N LEU A 125 18.36 8.17 -10.50
CA LEU A 125 18.01 9.55 -10.13
C LEU A 125 17.47 9.54 -8.70
N GLY A 126 18.05 10.35 -7.82
CA GLY A 126 17.57 10.47 -6.45
C GLY A 126 17.28 11.92 -6.04
N THR A 127 16.38 12.05 -5.08
CA THR A 127 16.06 13.31 -4.42
C THR A 127 15.93 13.08 -2.93
N THR A 128 16.47 14.00 -2.15
CA THR A 128 16.37 13.97 -0.69
C THR A 128 15.45 15.09 -0.20
N ASP A 129 14.79 14.83 0.93
CA ASP A 129 13.97 15.77 1.67
C ASP A 129 12.86 16.43 0.82
N ILE A 130 11.98 15.57 0.29
CA ILE A 130 10.85 15.98 -0.56
C ILE A 130 9.64 16.51 0.21
N VAL A 131 9.64 16.40 1.54
CA VAL A 131 8.53 16.77 2.43
C VAL A 131 9.02 17.75 3.51
N GLY A 132 8.11 18.47 4.17
CA GLY A 132 8.47 19.31 5.32
C GLY A 132 9.17 20.62 4.93
N ASN A 133 10.15 21.01 5.74
CA ASN A 133 10.91 22.27 5.60
C ASN A 133 12.05 22.15 4.57
N ARG A 134 12.35 20.94 4.11
CA ARG A 134 13.33 20.66 3.04
C ARG A 134 14.74 21.17 3.37
N LEU A 135 15.16 21.06 4.63
CA LEU A 135 16.45 21.53 5.13
C LEU A 135 17.63 20.76 4.53
N TRP A 136 17.40 19.51 4.12
CA TRP A 136 18.42 18.60 3.60
C TRP A 136 18.22 18.27 2.13
N LYS A 137 17.61 19.19 1.38
CA LYS A 137 17.22 18.97 -0.02
C LYS A 137 18.44 18.75 -0.92
N SER A 138 18.34 17.71 -1.74
CA SER A 138 19.30 17.40 -2.80
C SER A 138 18.60 16.74 -3.97
N THR A 139 19.19 16.86 -5.16
CA THR A 139 18.81 16.05 -6.33
C THR A 139 20.08 15.62 -7.03
N TYR A 140 20.19 14.34 -7.38
CA TYR A 140 21.41 13.77 -7.96
C TYR A 140 21.10 12.75 -9.04
N LEU A 141 22.00 12.66 -10.01
CA LEU A 141 22.07 11.57 -10.98
C LEU A 141 23.39 10.82 -10.73
N VAL A 142 23.35 9.49 -10.71
CA VAL A 142 24.53 8.67 -10.43
C VAL A 142 24.55 7.44 -11.32
N ALA A 143 25.74 7.04 -11.74
CA ALA A 143 26.00 5.82 -12.47
C ALA A 143 26.93 4.90 -11.67
N SER A 144 26.59 3.62 -11.55
CA SER A 144 27.38 2.61 -10.82
C SER A 144 27.71 1.40 -11.69
N LYS A 145 28.93 0.88 -11.54
CA LYS A 145 29.45 -0.23 -12.33
C LYS A 145 30.28 -1.17 -11.48
N ASN A 146 30.06 -2.47 -11.61
CA ASN A 146 30.98 -3.49 -11.15
C ASN A 146 32.10 -3.63 -12.18
N LEU A 147 33.26 -3.05 -11.88
CA LEU A 147 34.43 -3.05 -12.77
C LEU A 147 35.11 -4.41 -12.78
N LEU A 148 35.18 -5.06 -11.62
CA LEU A 148 35.73 -6.39 -11.40
C LEU A 148 34.85 -7.12 -10.36
N PRO A 149 34.95 -8.45 -10.24
CA PRO A 149 34.25 -9.18 -9.17
C PRO A 149 34.57 -8.59 -7.79
N GLY A 150 33.53 -8.04 -7.14
CA GLY A 150 33.65 -7.39 -5.83
C GLY A 150 34.14 -5.93 -5.85
N LEU A 151 34.50 -5.35 -7.00
CA LEU A 151 34.86 -3.93 -7.12
C LEU A 151 33.76 -3.13 -7.82
N GLU A 152 33.04 -2.36 -7.04
CA GLU A 152 32.05 -1.39 -7.52
C GLU A 152 32.65 0.01 -7.57
N ALA A 153 32.32 0.76 -8.62
CA ALA A 153 32.62 2.18 -8.75
C ALA A 153 31.37 2.97 -9.12
N SER A 154 31.25 4.19 -8.59
CA SER A 154 30.20 5.13 -9.01
C SER A 154 30.74 6.52 -9.30
N LEU A 155 30.07 7.19 -10.23
CA LEU A 155 30.27 8.60 -10.55
C LEU A 155 28.91 9.27 -10.65
N GLY A 156 28.74 10.41 -10.00
CA GLY A 156 27.49 11.15 -9.99
C GLY A 156 27.67 12.65 -9.95
N TYR A 157 26.57 13.35 -10.14
CA TYR A 157 26.49 14.80 -10.07
C TYR A 157 25.24 15.21 -9.28
N GLY A 158 25.42 16.10 -8.31
CA GLY A 158 24.36 16.60 -7.44
C GLY A 158 24.12 18.11 -7.57
N LYS A 159 22.89 18.51 -7.24
CA LYS A 159 22.47 19.90 -7.04
C LYS A 159 21.87 20.08 -5.63
N ASP A 160 22.02 21.29 -5.09
CA ASP A 160 21.66 21.71 -3.73
C ASP A 160 22.66 21.18 -2.68
N ARG A 161 22.27 20.32 -1.72
CA ARG A 161 23.19 19.87 -0.66
C ARG A 161 24.36 19.04 -1.19
N ILE A 162 24.11 18.01 -2.00
CA ILE A 162 25.17 17.36 -2.78
C ILE A 162 25.44 18.31 -3.94
N GLN A 163 26.62 18.92 -3.99
CA GLN A 163 26.88 20.00 -4.93
C GLN A 163 28.10 19.72 -5.80
N GLY A 164 27.84 19.40 -7.07
CA GLY A 164 28.87 19.08 -8.06
C GLY A 164 29.09 17.58 -8.21
N ALA A 165 30.26 17.23 -8.75
CA ALA A 165 30.63 15.83 -8.98
C ALA A 165 30.98 15.11 -7.66
N PHE A 166 30.54 13.87 -7.55
CA PHE A 166 30.88 12.95 -6.47
C PHE A 166 31.14 11.56 -7.05
N GLY A 167 31.73 10.69 -6.26
CA GLY A 167 31.95 9.30 -6.67
C GLY A 167 32.47 8.46 -5.53
N GLY A 168 32.51 7.16 -5.73
CA GLY A 168 33.03 6.23 -4.73
C GLY A 168 33.39 4.88 -5.30
N LEU A 169 34.12 4.13 -4.48
CA LEU A 169 34.61 2.79 -4.74
C LEU A 169 34.26 1.92 -3.54
N ARG A 170 33.70 0.73 -3.78
CA ARG A 170 33.53 -0.33 -2.78
C ARG A 170 34.26 -1.57 -3.28
N TYR A 171 35.12 -2.13 -2.45
CA TYR A 171 35.81 -3.39 -2.71
C TYR A 171 35.47 -4.43 -1.64
N THR A 172 34.81 -5.51 -2.05
CA THR A 172 34.46 -6.67 -1.23
C THR A 172 35.31 -7.87 -1.68
N PRO A 173 36.36 -8.25 -0.94
CA PRO A 173 37.20 -9.38 -1.31
C PRO A 173 36.40 -10.69 -1.29
N GLN A 174 36.55 -11.53 -2.32
CA GLN A 174 35.86 -12.83 -2.37
C GLN A 174 36.20 -13.75 -1.17
N ALA A 175 37.42 -13.64 -0.63
CA ALA A 175 37.86 -14.39 0.54
C ALA A 175 37.21 -13.89 1.85
N LEU A 176 36.69 -12.66 1.87
CA LEU A 176 36.06 -12.02 3.03
C LEU A 176 34.75 -11.34 2.59
N PRO A 177 33.73 -12.12 2.19
CA PRO A 177 32.51 -11.59 1.55
C PRO A 177 31.68 -10.67 2.46
N ASN A 178 31.92 -10.74 3.77
CA ASN A 178 31.25 -9.92 4.77
C ASN A 178 31.97 -8.59 5.04
N TRP A 179 33.16 -8.37 4.49
CA TRP A 179 33.96 -7.16 4.70
C TRP A 179 34.06 -6.37 3.39
N SER A 180 33.85 -5.05 3.47
CA SER A 180 34.11 -4.17 2.34
C SER A 180 34.96 -2.98 2.74
N LEU A 181 35.88 -2.60 1.85
CA LEU A 181 36.62 -1.35 1.93
C LEU A 181 35.93 -0.32 1.05
N VAL A 182 35.71 0.88 1.58
CA VAL A 182 34.98 1.94 0.89
C VAL A 182 35.79 3.22 0.87
N ALA A 183 35.79 3.88 -0.27
CA ALA A 183 36.32 5.23 -0.43
C ALA A 183 35.33 6.07 -1.25
N GLU A 184 35.07 7.30 -0.85
CA GLU A 184 34.22 8.22 -1.60
C GLU A 184 34.83 9.63 -1.65
N TYR A 185 34.41 10.41 -2.64
CA TYR A 185 34.54 11.86 -2.63
C TYR A 185 33.20 12.46 -2.21
N ASP A 186 33.13 12.94 -0.97
CA ASP A 186 31.96 13.58 -0.41
C ASP A 186 31.82 15.00 -0.95
N ALA A 187 30.73 15.25 -1.68
CA ALA A 187 30.41 16.53 -2.30
C ALA A 187 29.35 17.36 -1.54
N ASN A 188 29.00 16.97 -0.30
CA ASN A 188 28.07 17.75 0.51
C ASN A 188 28.61 19.16 0.79
N ASN A 189 27.78 20.17 0.57
CA ASN A 189 28.08 21.56 0.90
C ASN A 189 27.66 21.90 2.33
N TYR A 190 28.46 21.47 3.30
CA TYR A 190 28.19 21.66 4.73
C TYR A 190 28.07 23.13 5.19
N ARG A 191 28.54 24.09 4.39
CA ARG A 191 28.35 25.53 4.68
C ARG A 191 26.94 26.03 4.39
N GLN A 192 26.09 25.21 3.79
CA GLN A 192 24.68 25.49 3.56
C GLN A 192 23.77 24.57 4.40
N ASP A 193 24.36 23.71 5.24
CA ASP A 193 23.58 22.91 6.17
C ASP A 193 22.94 23.82 7.23
N PRO A 194 21.76 23.48 7.77
CA PRO A 194 21.09 24.30 8.77
C PRO A 194 21.94 24.46 10.04
N TYR A 195 21.97 25.68 10.58
CA TYR A 195 22.71 26.06 11.79
C TYR A 195 24.23 25.87 11.67
N GLU A 196 24.81 26.07 10.47
CA GLU A 196 26.22 25.81 10.22
C GLU A 196 27.18 26.71 11.00
N SER A 197 26.76 27.91 11.39
CA SER A 197 27.57 28.83 12.19
C SER A 197 27.65 28.43 13.66
N THR A 198 26.63 27.72 14.14
CA THR A 198 26.46 27.35 15.57
C THR A 198 26.88 25.92 15.82
N THR A 199 26.82 25.08 14.78
CA THR A 199 27.29 23.70 14.79
C THR A 199 28.62 23.63 14.06
N LEU A 200 29.52 22.70 14.41
CA LEU A 200 30.80 22.53 13.71
C LEU A 200 30.65 22.00 12.26
N ALA A 201 29.47 22.16 11.64
CA ALA A 201 29.21 21.78 10.26
C ALA A 201 29.99 22.67 9.27
N ALA A 202 30.11 23.98 9.51
CA ALA A 202 30.86 24.88 8.61
C ALA A 202 32.37 24.55 8.50
N ASP A 203 32.93 23.86 9.49
CA ASP A 203 34.32 23.39 9.49
C ASP A 203 34.54 22.21 8.55
N ARG A 204 33.46 21.53 8.13
CA ARG A 204 33.51 20.44 7.17
C ARG A 204 33.69 20.97 5.77
N LYS A 205 34.48 20.24 4.98
CA LYS A 205 34.76 20.54 3.58
C LYS A 205 34.57 19.29 2.75
N LYS A 206 34.11 19.47 1.52
CA LYS A 206 34.11 18.42 0.48
C LYS A 206 35.47 17.74 0.40
N GLY A 207 35.50 16.44 0.12
CA GLY A 207 36.75 15.71 0.00
C GLY A 207 36.65 14.22 0.25
N PRO A 208 37.80 13.52 0.27
CA PRO A 208 37.84 12.08 0.38
C PRO A 208 37.41 11.60 1.77
N VAL A 209 36.65 10.52 1.80
CA VAL A 209 36.25 9.76 2.99
C VAL A 209 36.58 8.30 2.74
N VAL A 210 37.09 7.61 3.76
CA VAL A 210 37.38 6.18 3.69
C VAL A 210 36.69 5.47 4.84
N GLY A 211 36.28 4.22 4.62
CA GLY A 211 35.57 3.44 5.61
C GLY A 211 35.68 1.94 5.39
N ILE A 212 35.21 1.21 6.39
CA ILE A 212 35.11 -0.23 6.39
C ILE A 212 33.67 -0.59 6.73
N GLU A 213 33.11 -1.54 5.99
CA GLU A 213 31.79 -2.10 6.19
C GLU A 213 31.91 -3.57 6.59
N TYR A 214 31.05 -4.00 7.51
CA TYR A 214 30.91 -5.39 7.94
C TYR A 214 29.45 -5.80 7.99
N GLN A 215 29.10 -6.87 7.27
CA GLN A 215 27.77 -7.48 7.27
C GLN A 215 27.79 -8.82 8.00
N TRP A 216 26.98 -8.95 9.04
CA TRP A 216 26.71 -10.21 9.73
C TRP A 216 25.24 -10.60 9.56
N GLY A 217 24.96 -11.33 8.48
CA GLY A 217 23.61 -11.74 8.11
C GLY A 217 22.73 -10.52 7.84
N TRP A 218 21.84 -10.23 8.77
CA TRP A 218 20.86 -9.14 8.75
C TRP A 218 21.36 -7.90 9.50
N LEU A 219 22.53 -7.94 10.15
CA LEU A 219 23.12 -6.80 10.86
C LEU A 219 24.27 -6.23 10.06
N GLY A 220 24.29 -4.90 9.88
CA GLY A 220 25.36 -4.20 9.19
C GLY A 220 26.00 -3.13 10.07
N LEU A 221 27.32 -2.98 9.97
CA LEU A 221 28.11 -1.95 10.64
C LEU A 221 29.05 -1.29 9.64
N GLN A 222 29.08 0.03 9.64
CA GLN A 222 30.02 0.83 8.85
C GLN A 222 30.74 1.79 9.79
N VAL A 223 32.06 1.89 9.65
CA VAL A 223 32.89 2.89 10.33
C VAL A 223 33.69 3.63 9.28
N ALA A 224 33.64 4.96 9.31
CA ALA A 224 34.26 5.82 8.33
C ALA A 224 35.03 6.98 8.97
N ARG A 225 35.94 7.55 8.20
CA ARG A 225 36.74 8.70 8.60
C ARG A 225 36.90 9.71 7.47
N GLN A 226 36.54 10.95 7.76
CA GLN A 226 36.77 12.12 6.91
C GLN A 226 37.71 13.09 7.65
N LYS A 227 39.00 13.09 7.29
CA LYS A 227 40.05 13.88 7.96
C LYS A 227 40.10 13.61 9.47
N THR A 228 39.51 14.48 10.28
CA THR A 228 39.47 14.42 11.76
C THR A 228 38.13 13.92 12.31
N LEU A 229 37.11 13.76 11.48
CA LEU A 229 35.78 13.30 11.86
C LEU A 229 35.63 11.81 11.63
N ASN A 230 35.04 11.13 12.62
CA ASN A 230 34.68 9.72 12.52
C ASN A 230 33.16 9.62 12.40
N SER A 231 32.72 8.68 11.57
CA SER A 231 31.31 8.41 11.33
C SER A 231 31.04 6.93 11.56
N ILE A 232 29.86 6.60 12.06
CA ILE A 232 29.43 5.21 12.29
C ILE A 232 28.00 5.04 11.80
N ASN A 233 27.71 3.92 11.16
CA ASN A 233 26.36 3.50 10.79
C ASN A 233 26.14 2.08 11.29
N ALA A 234 25.05 1.83 12.00
CA ALA A 234 24.63 0.49 12.38
C ALA A 234 23.20 0.26 11.90
N HIS A 235 22.92 -0.88 11.28
CA HIS A 235 21.62 -1.15 10.70
C HIS A 235 21.21 -2.63 10.71
N ILE A 236 19.93 -2.85 10.45
CA ILE A 236 19.29 -4.14 10.30
C ILE A 236 18.57 -4.19 8.95
N ASP A 237 18.77 -5.26 8.18
CA ASP A 237 18.11 -5.54 6.90
C ASP A 237 17.14 -6.72 7.02
N ILE A 238 15.87 -6.49 6.68
CA ILE A 238 14.76 -7.44 6.74
C ILE A 238 14.24 -7.70 5.32
N PRO A 239 14.35 -8.93 4.79
CA PRO A 239 13.89 -9.25 3.45
C PRO A 239 12.39 -9.57 3.42
N LEU A 240 11.54 -8.59 3.18
CA LEU A 240 10.07 -8.69 3.18
C LEU A 240 9.52 -9.70 2.17
N ASN A 241 10.29 -10.07 1.16
CA ASN A 241 9.92 -11.06 0.15
C ASN A 241 10.21 -12.52 0.56
N VAL A 242 10.72 -12.75 1.77
CA VAL A 242 10.84 -14.10 2.35
C VAL A 242 9.57 -14.42 3.13
N LYS A 243 8.86 -15.50 2.74
CA LYS A 243 7.56 -15.87 3.31
C LYS A 243 7.61 -16.13 4.83
N GLU A 244 8.60 -16.90 5.25
CA GLU A 244 8.78 -17.36 6.63
C GLU A 244 10.19 -17.02 7.09
N PHE A 245 10.31 -16.08 8.03
CA PHE A 245 11.59 -15.78 8.69
C PHE A 245 11.88 -16.81 9.78
N VAL A 246 10.81 -17.27 10.45
CA VAL A 246 10.86 -18.23 11.55
C VAL A 246 10.19 -19.54 11.12
N PRO A 247 10.90 -20.69 11.20
CA PRO A 247 10.34 -21.99 10.81
C PRO A 247 9.15 -22.42 11.68
N LYS A 248 8.20 -23.11 11.05
CA LYS A 248 6.95 -23.58 11.66
C LYS A 248 7.07 -24.83 12.53
N ILE A 249 8.02 -24.84 13.46
CA ILE A 249 8.35 -26.02 14.30
C ILE A 249 7.31 -26.37 15.37
N GLN A 250 6.42 -25.44 15.73
CA GLN A 250 5.35 -25.65 16.73
C GLN A 250 3.98 -25.75 16.07
N GLU A 251 3.92 -25.84 14.74
CA GLU A 251 2.68 -25.98 14.01
C GLU A 251 2.00 -27.32 14.32
N PRO A 252 0.74 -27.34 14.78
CA PRO A 252 0.04 -28.59 15.05
C PRO A 252 -0.10 -29.46 13.80
N ASP A 253 0.14 -30.75 13.96
CA ASP A 253 -0.09 -31.75 12.92
C ASP A 253 -1.55 -31.71 12.41
N TYR A 254 -1.74 -31.94 11.11
CA TYR A 254 -3.07 -32.21 10.57
C TYR A 254 -3.62 -33.53 11.14
N PHE A 255 -4.94 -33.68 11.16
CA PHE A 255 -5.58 -34.91 11.62
C PHE A 255 -5.19 -36.14 10.77
N ARG A 256 -4.68 -37.19 11.43
CA ARG A 256 -4.21 -38.46 10.79
C ARG A 256 -5.08 -39.68 11.08
N GLY A 257 -6.15 -39.49 11.86
CA GLY A 257 -6.95 -40.57 12.41
C GLY A 257 -6.22 -41.31 13.54
N GLY A 258 -6.72 -41.18 14.77
CA GLY A 258 -6.16 -41.88 15.94
C GLY A 258 -6.54 -43.36 15.98
N PRO A 259 -5.94 -44.16 16.89
CA PRO A 259 -6.31 -45.57 17.07
C PRO A 259 -7.79 -45.76 17.49
N ASP A 260 -8.39 -44.76 18.15
CA ASP A 260 -9.78 -44.79 18.64
C ASP A 260 -10.78 -44.15 17.67
N LEU A 261 -10.48 -44.13 16.38
CA LEU A 261 -11.37 -43.51 15.39
C LEU A 261 -12.65 -44.34 15.22
N PRO A 262 -13.85 -43.75 15.38
CA PRO A 262 -15.10 -44.48 15.22
C PRO A 262 -15.26 -44.98 13.78
N ALA A 263 -15.91 -46.14 13.62
CA ALA A 263 -16.25 -46.66 12.31
C ALA A 263 -17.15 -45.66 11.56
N ARG A 264 -16.86 -45.44 10.28
CA ARG A 264 -17.65 -44.54 9.43
C ARG A 264 -19.11 -45.03 9.37
N PRO A 265 -20.10 -44.16 9.65
CA PRO A 265 -21.50 -44.53 9.62
C PRO A 265 -22.01 -44.68 8.19
N THR A 266 -23.13 -45.38 8.05
CA THR A 266 -23.99 -45.29 6.86
C THR A 266 -24.75 -43.95 6.87
N LEU A 267 -25.23 -43.52 5.71
CA LEU A 267 -26.03 -42.31 5.55
C LEU A 267 -27.29 -42.34 6.41
N ALA A 268 -27.90 -43.52 6.58
CA ALA A 268 -29.06 -43.71 7.45
C ALA A 268 -28.70 -43.49 8.93
N GLN A 269 -27.57 -44.05 9.39
CA GLN A 269 -27.09 -43.85 10.75
C GLN A 269 -26.76 -42.38 11.04
N TRP A 270 -26.11 -41.69 10.09
CA TRP A 270 -25.80 -40.26 10.22
C TRP A 270 -27.07 -39.40 10.35
N LYS A 271 -28.11 -39.68 9.55
CA LYS A 271 -29.37 -38.94 9.62
C LYS A 271 -30.15 -39.19 10.92
N ASN A 272 -29.98 -40.37 11.51
CA ASN A 272 -30.73 -40.80 12.70
C ASN A 272 -30.04 -40.45 14.03
N SER A 273 -28.74 -40.12 14.02
CA SER A 273 -28.01 -39.72 15.23
C SER A 273 -27.18 -38.45 15.01
N PRO A 274 -27.41 -37.38 15.81
CA PRO A 274 -26.60 -36.17 15.76
C PRO A 274 -25.16 -36.38 16.26
N ASP A 275 -24.87 -37.51 16.94
CA ASP A 275 -23.57 -37.78 17.55
C ASP A 275 -22.44 -37.84 16.51
N TYR A 276 -22.71 -38.35 15.30
CA TYR A 276 -21.70 -38.44 14.25
C TYR A 276 -21.25 -37.05 13.75
N ALA A 277 -22.21 -36.13 13.58
CA ALA A 277 -21.90 -34.75 13.22
C ALA A 277 -21.18 -34.04 14.37
N SER A 278 -21.56 -34.31 15.62
CA SER A 278 -20.89 -33.78 16.82
C SER A 278 -19.43 -34.25 16.91
N GLN A 279 -19.15 -35.54 16.66
CA GLN A 279 -17.79 -36.08 16.67
C GLN A 279 -16.89 -35.43 15.62
N LEU A 280 -17.40 -35.22 14.39
CA LEU A 280 -16.68 -34.48 13.36
C LEU A 280 -16.44 -33.03 13.79
N ALA A 281 -17.45 -32.36 14.35
CA ALA A 281 -17.30 -30.99 14.84
C ALA A 281 -16.26 -30.88 15.97
N THR A 282 -16.22 -31.83 16.90
CA THR A 282 -15.20 -31.90 17.96
C THR A 282 -13.80 -32.08 17.38
N ALA A 283 -13.64 -32.96 16.38
CA ALA A 283 -12.35 -33.16 15.70
C ALA A 283 -11.87 -31.92 14.94
N LEU A 284 -12.81 -31.17 14.34
CA LEU A 284 -12.52 -29.88 13.70
C LEU A 284 -12.20 -28.80 14.75
N SER A 285 -12.96 -28.72 15.85
CA SER A 285 -12.73 -27.74 16.92
C SER A 285 -11.34 -27.88 17.54
N LYS A 286 -10.84 -29.12 17.72
CA LYS A 286 -9.46 -29.40 18.18
C LYS A 286 -8.36 -28.91 17.22
N GLN A 287 -8.72 -28.52 16.00
CA GLN A 287 -7.85 -27.95 14.97
C GLN A 287 -8.14 -26.46 14.72
N ASP A 288 -8.69 -25.77 15.73
CA ASP A 288 -8.97 -24.32 15.72
C ASP A 288 -10.05 -23.86 14.72
N PHE A 289 -10.88 -24.79 14.21
CA PHE A 289 -12.07 -24.42 13.46
C PHE A 289 -13.15 -23.86 14.38
N LYS A 290 -13.84 -22.83 13.89
CA LYS A 290 -14.86 -22.06 14.63
C LYS A 290 -16.15 -21.97 13.84
N ASN A 291 -17.25 -21.66 14.53
CA ASN A 291 -18.60 -21.53 13.98
C ASN A 291 -19.02 -22.73 13.12
N ILE A 292 -18.65 -23.94 13.57
CA ILE A 292 -18.79 -25.17 12.79
C ILE A 292 -20.26 -25.56 12.70
N ARG A 293 -20.77 -25.70 11.47
CA ARG A 293 -22.09 -26.25 11.16
C ARG A 293 -21.92 -27.37 10.16
N ILE A 294 -22.54 -28.52 10.42
CA ILE A 294 -22.39 -29.71 9.59
C ILE A 294 -23.79 -30.26 9.30
N GLY A 295 -24.06 -30.58 8.05
CA GLY A 295 -25.32 -31.20 7.65
C GLY A 295 -25.21 -32.01 6.37
N MET A 296 -26.15 -32.93 6.18
CA MET A 296 -26.29 -33.66 4.92
C MET A 296 -27.34 -32.99 4.05
N GLN A 297 -26.98 -32.64 2.82
CA GLN A 297 -27.92 -32.21 1.77
C GLN A 297 -27.90 -33.26 0.66
N ARG A 298 -28.96 -34.07 0.57
CA ARG A 298 -29.02 -35.29 -0.26
C ARG A 298 -27.90 -36.29 0.13
N ASP A 299 -26.87 -36.42 -0.71
CA ASP A 299 -25.67 -37.25 -0.58
C ASP A 299 -24.38 -36.40 -0.46
N ALA A 300 -24.52 -35.08 -0.31
CA ALA A 300 -23.43 -34.15 -0.05
C ALA A 300 -23.31 -33.84 1.44
N LEU A 301 -22.09 -33.99 1.98
CA LEU A 301 -21.74 -33.50 3.32
C LEU A 301 -21.37 -32.02 3.20
N VAL A 302 -22.19 -31.15 3.79
CA VAL A 302 -21.99 -29.70 3.79
C VAL A 302 -21.43 -29.28 5.15
N MET A 303 -20.33 -28.53 5.13
CA MET A 303 -19.72 -27.94 6.31
C MET A 303 -19.61 -26.42 6.11
N GLU A 304 -20.08 -25.65 7.09
CA GLU A 304 -19.88 -24.20 7.19
C GLU A 304 -18.96 -23.95 8.38
N LEU A 305 -17.82 -23.30 8.16
CA LEU A 305 -16.79 -23.13 9.19
C LEU A 305 -15.89 -21.93 8.91
N SER A 306 -15.18 -21.48 9.94
CA SER A 306 -14.05 -20.55 9.86
C SER A 306 -12.85 -21.16 10.60
N ASN A 307 -11.67 -20.53 10.52
CA ASN A 307 -10.50 -20.95 11.30
C ASN A 307 -9.84 -19.74 11.95
N SER A 308 -9.54 -19.81 13.25
CA SER A 308 -8.98 -18.69 14.00
C SER A 308 -7.46 -18.56 13.87
N ARG A 309 -6.77 -19.56 13.32
CA ARG A 309 -5.30 -19.63 13.34
C ARG A 309 -4.65 -19.74 11.96
N ILE A 310 -5.17 -20.61 11.10
CA ILE A 310 -4.61 -20.87 9.76
C ILE A 310 -4.93 -19.68 8.86
N SER A 311 -3.88 -18.99 8.40
CA SER A 311 -4.01 -17.77 7.62
C SER A 311 -4.42 -18.01 6.17
N ASN A 312 -4.01 -19.15 5.59
CA ASN A 312 -4.36 -19.51 4.22
C ASN A 312 -5.67 -20.30 4.12
N VAL A 313 -6.65 -19.78 3.38
CA VAL A 313 -7.99 -20.38 3.24
C VAL A 313 -7.91 -21.80 2.67
N GLY A 314 -7.16 -21.99 1.59
CA GLY A 314 -7.04 -23.29 0.92
C GLY A 314 -6.43 -24.38 1.82
N ARG A 315 -5.40 -24.03 2.60
CA ARG A 315 -4.81 -24.90 3.64
C ARG A 315 -5.84 -25.27 4.71
N ALA A 316 -6.61 -24.30 5.21
CA ALA A 316 -7.66 -24.56 6.19
C ALA A 316 -8.73 -25.51 5.63
N VAL A 317 -9.22 -25.27 4.42
CA VAL A 317 -10.18 -26.16 3.75
C VAL A 317 -9.60 -27.57 3.58
N GLY A 318 -8.34 -27.68 3.18
CA GLY A 318 -7.63 -28.95 3.05
C GLY A 318 -7.60 -29.78 4.34
N ARG A 319 -7.31 -29.15 5.48
CA ARG A 319 -7.40 -29.81 6.80
C ARG A 319 -8.83 -30.22 7.15
N ALA A 320 -9.80 -29.36 6.87
CA ALA A 320 -11.21 -29.64 7.15
C ALA A 320 -11.70 -30.88 6.37
N VAL A 321 -11.45 -30.94 5.06
CA VAL A 321 -11.88 -32.09 4.26
C VAL A 321 -11.10 -33.36 4.56
N ARG A 322 -9.80 -33.25 4.89
CA ARG A 322 -9.02 -34.39 5.36
C ARG A 322 -9.66 -35.00 6.60
N THR A 323 -10.05 -34.16 7.56
CA THR A 323 -10.76 -34.61 8.76
C THR A 323 -12.11 -35.21 8.39
N ALA A 324 -12.90 -34.53 7.56
CA ALA A 324 -14.22 -35.00 7.14
C ALA A 324 -14.20 -36.39 6.49
N LEU A 325 -13.18 -36.74 5.68
CA LEU A 325 -13.07 -38.07 5.06
C LEU A 325 -13.06 -39.24 6.07
N TYR A 326 -12.59 -39.00 7.30
CA TYR A 326 -12.58 -40.01 8.37
C TYR A 326 -13.95 -40.20 9.02
N PHE A 327 -14.83 -39.20 8.99
CA PHE A 327 -16.12 -39.22 9.68
C PHE A 327 -17.33 -39.29 8.72
N ALA A 328 -17.17 -38.85 7.47
CA ALA A 328 -18.24 -38.74 6.50
C ALA A 328 -18.97 -40.08 6.29
N PRO A 329 -20.29 -40.08 6.05
CA PRO A 329 -21.03 -41.30 5.72
C PRO A 329 -20.41 -42.07 4.55
N LEU A 330 -20.50 -43.41 4.55
CA LEU A 330 -19.94 -44.26 3.50
C LEU A 330 -20.47 -43.90 2.10
N GLU A 331 -21.71 -43.46 2.00
CA GLU A 331 -22.41 -43.10 0.77
C GLU A 331 -22.23 -41.63 0.36
N THR A 332 -21.34 -40.88 1.03
CA THR A 332 -21.03 -39.48 0.68
C THR A 332 -20.42 -39.40 -0.71
N ARG A 333 -21.09 -38.68 -1.63
CA ARG A 333 -20.59 -38.46 -3.00
C ARG A 333 -19.90 -37.13 -3.17
N GLU A 334 -20.25 -36.16 -2.34
CA GLU A 334 -19.73 -34.81 -2.42
C GLU A 334 -19.42 -34.27 -1.02
N ILE A 335 -18.32 -33.53 -0.90
CA ILE A 335 -18.05 -32.70 0.29
C ILE A 335 -18.08 -31.24 -0.15
N LYS A 336 -18.93 -30.42 0.48
CA LYS A 336 -18.98 -28.97 0.28
C LYS A 336 -18.48 -28.26 1.54
N VAL A 337 -17.50 -27.36 1.40
CA VAL A 337 -16.99 -26.50 2.49
C VAL A 337 -17.30 -25.05 2.17
N VAL A 338 -18.19 -24.44 2.95
CA VAL A 338 -18.45 -23.00 2.96
C VAL A 338 -17.52 -22.37 3.98
N TYR A 339 -16.45 -21.73 3.50
CA TYR A 339 -15.53 -20.99 4.35
C TYR A 339 -16.10 -19.60 4.66
N THR A 340 -16.10 -19.21 5.94
CA THR A 340 -16.74 -17.99 6.42
C THR A 340 -15.79 -17.09 7.21
N GLU A 341 -16.09 -15.78 7.22
CA GLU A 341 -15.47 -14.76 8.08
C GLU A 341 -16.59 -14.00 8.79
N PHE A 342 -16.62 -13.99 10.12
CA PHE A 342 -17.76 -13.46 10.89
C PHE A 342 -19.11 -14.00 10.40
N GLU A 343 -19.14 -15.30 10.09
CA GLU A 343 -20.24 -16.04 9.46
C GLU A 343 -20.67 -15.56 8.06
N GLN A 344 -19.89 -14.67 7.43
CA GLN A 344 -20.13 -14.24 6.06
C GLN A 344 -19.43 -15.20 5.10
N PRO A 345 -20.13 -15.79 4.13
CA PRO A 345 -19.53 -16.75 3.21
C PRO A 345 -18.52 -16.04 2.29
N VAL A 346 -17.29 -16.54 2.27
CA VAL A 346 -16.22 -16.04 1.40
C VAL A 346 -16.15 -16.86 0.11
N ALA A 347 -16.16 -18.19 0.24
CA ALA A 347 -16.22 -19.15 -0.86
C ALA A 347 -16.80 -20.50 -0.44
N THR A 348 -17.27 -21.24 -1.44
CA THR A 348 -17.73 -22.62 -1.35
C THR A 348 -16.81 -23.51 -2.18
N TYR A 349 -16.12 -24.44 -1.52
CA TYR A 349 -15.31 -25.49 -2.15
C TYR A 349 -16.14 -26.75 -2.26
N SER A 350 -16.25 -27.32 -3.46
CA SER A 350 -17.04 -28.52 -3.73
C SER A 350 -16.14 -29.60 -4.31
N PHE A 351 -16.12 -30.77 -3.67
CA PHE A 351 -15.32 -31.92 -4.06
C PHE A 351 -16.26 -33.06 -4.45
N TYR A 352 -16.24 -33.47 -5.72
CA TYR A 352 -17.22 -34.42 -6.29
C TYR A 352 -16.68 -35.85 -6.48
N ASP A 353 -15.39 -36.06 -6.19
CA ASP A 353 -14.70 -37.35 -6.34
C ASP A 353 -13.88 -37.64 -5.07
N MET A 354 -14.47 -38.40 -4.15
CA MET A 354 -13.84 -38.74 -2.87
C MET A 354 -12.56 -39.57 -3.02
N PRO A 355 -12.50 -40.60 -3.89
CA PRO A 355 -11.25 -41.29 -4.20
C PRO A 355 -10.12 -40.35 -4.64
N THR A 356 -10.36 -39.49 -5.63
CA THR A 356 -9.34 -38.56 -6.14
C THR A 356 -8.92 -37.55 -5.06
N LEU A 357 -9.86 -37.02 -4.27
CA LEU A 357 -9.56 -36.15 -3.14
C LEU A 357 -8.63 -36.84 -2.13
N ASN A 358 -8.96 -38.07 -1.72
CA ASN A 358 -8.15 -38.83 -0.77
C ASN A 358 -6.76 -39.16 -1.34
N ASP A 359 -6.69 -39.60 -2.59
CA ASP A 359 -5.43 -39.93 -3.25
C ASP A 359 -4.55 -38.68 -3.48
N TYR A 360 -5.15 -37.52 -3.72
CA TYR A 360 -4.44 -36.25 -3.72
C TYR A 360 -3.91 -35.92 -2.32
N LEU A 361 -4.71 -36.00 -1.26
CA LEU A 361 -4.22 -35.75 0.10
C LEU A 361 -3.06 -36.69 0.49
N LEU A 362 -3.04 -37.91 -0.04
CA LEU A 362 -2.02 -38.94 0.22
C LEU A 362 -0.78 -38.88 -0.69
N GLY A 363 -0.69 -37.98 -1.67
CA GLY A 363 0.50 -37.93 -2.55
C GLY A 363 0.44 -38.81 -3.79
N LYS A 364 -0.67 -39.52 -4.04
CA LYS A 364 -0.77 -40.51 -5.12
C LYS A 364 -1.19 -39.90 -6.46
N VAL A 365 -1.86 -38.75 -6.42
CA VAL A 365 -2.32 -38.02 -7.61
C VAL A 365 -1.72 -36.61 -7.61
N ASN A 366 -1.43 -36.10 -8.80
CA ASN A 366 -0.88 -34.76 -9.00
C ASN A 366 -1.96 -33.66 -8.96
N ARG A 367 -1.53 -32.40 -8.85
CA ARG A 367 -2.43 -31.23 -8.74
C ARG A 367 -3.35 -31.07 -9.94
N ASN A 368 -2.85 -31.27 -11.16
CA ASN A 368 -3.64 -31.07 -12.38
C ASN A 368 -4.83 -32.03 -12.45
N ARG A 369 -4.63 -33.31 -12.13
CA ARG A 369 -5.72 -34.29 -12.08
C ARG A 369 -6.73 -33.99 -10.96
N PHE A 370 -6.26 -33.48 -9.81
CA PHE A 370 -7.14 -33.06 -8.72
C PHE A 370 -7.99 -31.83 -9.08
N LEU A 371 -7.44 -30.89 -9.86
CA LEU A 371 -8.18 -29.69 -10.30
C LEU A 371 -9.39 -30.01 -11.18
N GLU A 372 -9.40 -31.17 -11.85
CA GLU A 372 -10.56 -31.62 -12.64
C GLU A 372 -11.75 -32.05 -11.76
N THR A 373 -11.55 -32.24 -10.44
CA THR A 373 -12.57 -32.79 -9.53
C THR A 373 -13.01 -31.85 -8.42
N VAL A 374 -12.53 -30.59 -8.43
CA VAL A 374 -12.87 -29.56 -7.45
C VAL A 374 -13.43 -28.31 -8.13
N ASN A 375 -14.44 -27.70 -7.50
CA ASN A 375 -15.00 -26.43 -7.93
C ASN A 375 -14.99 -25.44 -6.76
N ILE A 376 -14.54 -24.21 -7.01
CA ILE A 376 -14.52 -23.13 -6.03
C ILE A 376 -15.42 -22.02 -6.55
N ARG A 377 -16.50 -21.74 -5.80
CA ARG A 377 -17.43 -20.64 -6.10
C ARG A 377 -17.30 -19.54 -5.05
N PRO A 378 -17.39 -18.25 -5.44
CA PRO A 378 -17.37 -17.17 -4.47
C PRO A 378 -18.67 -17.12 -3.68
N GLY A 379 -18.55 -16.74 -2.40
CA GLY A 379 -19.68 -16.69 -1.48
C GLY A 379 -20.30 -18.06 -1.23
N ARG A 380 -21.60 -18.06 -0.91
CA ARG A 380 -22.40 -19.28 -0.73
C ARG A 380 -22.95 -19.68 -2.08
N ASP A 381 -22.76 -20.94 -2.45
CA ASP A 381 -23.39 -21.53 -3.63
C ASP A 381 -24.92 -21.49 -3.49
N GLU A 382 -25.65 -21.10 -4.54
CA GLU A 382 -27.12 -20.95 -4.50
C GLU A 382 -27.83 -22.26 -4.16
N GLU A 383 -27.22 -23.39 -4.52
CA GLU A 383 -27.72 -24.73 -4.21
C GLU A 383 -27.49 -25.14 -2.75
N THR A 384 -26.59 -24.46 -2.03
CA THR A 384 -26.24 -24.79 -0.64
C THR A 384 -27.11 -24.00 0.32
N GLN A 385 -28.12 -24.66 0.90
CA GLN A 385 -28.98 -24.04 1.91
C GLN A 385 -28.20 -23.75 3.20
N PRO A 386 -28.52 -22.65 3.92
CA PRO A 386 -27.99 -22.41 5.25
C PRO A 386 -28.29 -23.54 6.22
N LEU A 387 -27.27 -23.96 6.95
CA LEU A 387 -27.40 -24.97 8.00
C LEU A 387 -27.89 -24.30 9.29
N GLU A 388 -28.85 -24.93 9.98
CA GLU A 388 -29.37 -24.40 11.25
C GLU A 388 -28.34 -24.45 12.37
N SER A 389 -28.31 -23.41 13.21
CA SER A 389 -27.23 -23.17 14.18
C SER A 389 -27.43 -23.82 15.57
N LYS A 390 -28.60 -24.38 15.87
CA LYS A 390 -29.02 -24.62 17.27
C LYS A 390 -28.60 -25.95 17.89
N SER A 391 -28.28 -26.99 17.11
CA SER A 391 -28.10 -28.35 17.63
C SER A 391 -26.65 -28.75 17.95
N LEU A 392 -25.66 -28.21 17.23
CA LEU A 392 -24.24 -28.60 17.40
C LEU A 392 -23.52 -27.84 18.51
N ALA A 393 -23.88 -26.57 18.74
CA ALA A 393 -23.23 -25.71 19.75
C ALA A 393 -23.43 -26.18 21.20
N GLN A 394 -24.60 -26.72 21.54
CA GLN A 394 -24.87 -27.21 22.91
C GLN A 394 -24.07 -28.47 23.27
N GLY A 395 -23.70 -29.30 22.27
CA GLY A 395 -22.89 -30.50 22.48
C GLY A 395 -21.38 -30.25 22.54
N LEU A 396 -20.92 -29.08 22.07
CA LEU A 396 -19.51 -28.68 22.01
C LEU A 396 -19.08 -27.79 23.18
N GLN A 397 -19.91 -27.63 24.22
CA GLN A 397 -19.57 -26.90 25.46
C GLN A 397 -18.51 -27.63 26.32
N GLU A 398 -17.49 -28.21 25.70
CA GLU A 398 -16.33 -28.72 26.42
C GLU A 398 -15.47 -27.54 26.92
N ASN A 399 -15.32 -27.48 28.24
CA ASN A 399 -14.36 -26.71 29.05
C ASN A 399 -13.65 -25.53 28.36
N ILE A 400 -14.01 -24.31 28.77
CA ILE A 400 -13.25 -23.07 28.54
C ILE A 400 -11.78 -23.33 28.85
N GLN A 401 -10.93 -23.42 27.81
CA GLN A 401 -9.49 -23.60 27.99
C GLN A 401 -8.90 -22.22 28.29
N LEU A 402 -8.40 -22.05 29.51
CA LEU A 402 -7.62 -20.89 29.92
C LEU A 402 -6.14 -21.19 29.62
N ASN A 403 -5.59 -20.44 28.68
CA ASN A 403 -4.21 -20.58 28.25
C ASN A 403 -3.38 -19.43 28.82
N LEU A 404 -2.35 -19.76 29.61
CA LEU A 404 -1.42 -18.81 30.21
C LEU A 404 -0.06 -18.89 29.49
N LEU A 405 0.51 -17.76 29.10
CA LEU A 405 1.85 -17.64 28.46
C LEU A 405 1.96 -18.33 27.08
N THR A 406 0.88 -18.43 26.32
CA THR A 406 0.96 -18.88 24.92
C THR A 406 1.34 -17.71 24.01
N ASN A 407 2.35 -17.80 23.15
CA ASN A 407 2.71 -16.69 22.24
C ASN A 407 1.78 -16.56 21.00
N GLN A 408 0.53 -17.04 21.08
CA GLN A 408 -0.35 -17.26 19.91
C GLN A 408 -0.68 -15.97 19.14
N GLU A 409 -0.70 -14.84 19.84
CA GLU A 409 -1.02 -13.53 19.27
C GLU A 409 0.18 -12.58 19.26
N GLY A 410 1.40 -13.12 19.43
CA GLY A 410 2.65 -12.38 19.45
C GLY A 410 2.92 -11.57 20.72
N ASP A 411 2.08 -11.71 21.74
CA ASP A 411 2.31 -11.12 23.06
C ASP A 411 3.14 -12.09 23.92
N LEU A 412 4.23 -11.59 24.52
CA LEU A 412 5.16 -12.36 25.38
C LEU A 412 4.46 -12.97 26.61
N VAL A 413 3.49 -12.23 27.17
CA VAL A 413 2.70 -12.64 28.32
C VAL A 413 1.25 -12.36 28.00
N GLN A 414 0.45 -13.41 27.86
CA GLN A 414 -0.98 -13.29 27.60
C GLN A 414 -1.79 -14.35 28.36
N VAL A 415 -3.05 -14.02 28.62
CA VAL A 415 -4.09 -14.95 29.03
C VAL A 415 -5.14 -14.96 27.93
N THR A 416 -5.34 -16.12 27.30
CA THR A 416 -6.36 -16.27 26.27
C THR A 416 -7.37 -17.33 26.64
N SER A 417 -8.59 -17.16 26.16
CA SER A 417 -9.59 -18.20 26.14
C SER A 417 -10.40 -18.13 24.85
N ASN A 418 -10.58 -19.30 24.23
CA ASN A 418 -11.27 -19.46 22.96
C ASN A 418 -12.26 -20.61 23.07
N ASP A 419 -13.41 -20.46 22.45
CA ASP A 419 -14.38 -21.55 22.32
C ASP A 419 -14.70 -21.88 20.85
N PRO A 420 -15.49 -22.92 20.57
CA PRO A 420 -15.85 -23.30 19.20
C PRO A 420 -16.82 -22.33 18.50
N GLU A 421 -17.49 -21.44 19.25
CA GLU A 421 -18.42 -20.41 18.73
C GLU A 421 -17.73 -19.07 18.43
N ASP A 422 -16.38 -19.07 18.39
CA ASP A 422 -15.57 -17.88 18.13
C ASP A 422 -15.68 -16.81 19.24
N ASN A 423 -16.10 -17.22 20.45
CA ASN A 423 -15.97 -16.35 21.62
C ASN A 423 -14.52 -16.34 22.06
N HIS A 424 -13.99 -15.15 22.29
CA HIS A 424 -12.58 -14.91 22.52
C HIS A 424 -12.37 -13.91 23.65
N PHE A 425 -11.58 -14.31 24.64
CA PHE A 425 -11.05 -13.44 25.68
C PHE A 425 -9.53 -13.38 25.55
N HIS A 426 -8.96 -12.18 25.60
CA HIS A 426 -7.51 -11.97 25.58
C HIS A 426 -7.10 -10.85 26.52
N LEU A 427 -6.13 -11.13 27.37
CA LEU A 427 -5.51 -10.16 28.28
C LEU A 427 -4.01 -10.15 28.06
N ALA A 428 -3.46 -9.00 27.65
CA ALA A 428 -2.05 -8.83 27.38
C ALA A 428 -1.57 -7.40 27.64
N PRO A 429 -0.26 -7.17 27.88
CA PRO A 429 0.32 -5.85 27.84
C PRO A 429 0.37 -5.35 26.38
N LYS A 430 -0.06 -4.11 26.15
CA LYS A 430 0.06 -3.38 24.88
C LYS A 430 1.05 -2.24 25.02
N PHE A 431 1.76 -1.96 23.93
CA PHE A 431 2.75 -0.89 23.83
C PHE A 431 2.32 0.10 22.75
N GLY A 432 2.18 1.37 23.10
CA GLY A 432 1.91 2.44 22.15
C GLY A 432 3.06 3.43 22.07
N VAL A 433 3.22 4.05 20.90
CA VAL A 433 4.29 5.00 20.60
C VAL A 433 3.72 6.27 20.00
N TYR A 434 4.21 7.42 20.45
CA TYR A 434 3.81 8.73 20.00
C TYR A 434 5.05 9.54 19.66
N PHE A 435 5.08 10.08 18.43
CA PHE A 435 6.21 10.86 17.95
C PHE A 435 5.85 12.34 17.88
N ASN A 436 6.85 13.18 18.15
CA ASN A 436 6.89 14.60 17.80
C ASN A 436 5.84 15.48 18.51
N ASP A 437 5.90 15.48 19.83
CA ASP A 437 5.16 16.39 20.70
C ASP A 437 6.05 17.55 21.19
N PRO A 438 5.53 18.77 21.42
CA PRO A 438 6.36 19.88 21.90
C PRO A 438 7.00 19.62 23.28
N SER A 439 6.47 18.74 24.12
CA SER A 439 7.07 18.31 25.39
C SER A 439 8.16 17.22 25.25
N GLY A 440 8.24 16.56 24.10
CA GLY A 440 9.20 15.49 23.84
C GLY A 440 9.06 14.85 22.45
N ALA A 441 10.19 14.51 21.83
CA ALA A 441 10.19 13.95 20.47
C ALA A 441 9.67 12.50 20.38
N PHE A 442 9.71 11.77 21.49
CA PHE A 442 9.30 10.36 21.58
C PHE A 442 8.65 10.12 22.93
N HIS A 443 7.41 9.67 22.91
CA HIS A 443 6.67 9.20 24.06
C HIS A 443 6.15 7.79 23.78
N TYR A 444 5.94 7.03 24.84
CA TYR A 444 5.38 5.69 24.80
C TYR A 444 4.51 5.42 26.03
N ASP A 445 3.57 4.50 25.87
CA ASP A 445 2.73 3.96 26.92
C ASP A 445 2.77 2.42 26.91
N ILE A 446 2.65 1.84 28.09
CA ILE A 446 2.46 0.42 28.35
C ILE A 446 1.15 0.29 29.12
N MET A 447 0.22 -0.47 28.58
CA MET A 447 -1.11 -0.68 29.17
C MET A 447 -1.41 -2.17 29.27
N ALA A 448 -2.17 -2.60 30.28
CA ALA A 448 -2.80 -3.91 30.26
C ALA A 448 -4.15 -3.78 29.55
N GLU A 449 -4.39 -4.57 28.52
CA GLU A 449 -5.64 -4.56 27.78
C GLU A 449 -6.33 -5.91 27.88
N ALA A 450 -7.58 -5.92 28.35
CA ALA A 450 -8.48 -7.05 28.32
C ALA A 450 -9.50 -6.85 27.20
N THR A 451 -9.50 -7.75 26.22
CA THR A 451 -10.47 -7.79 25.14
C THR A 451 -11.40 -8.97 25.30
N TYR A 452 -12.67 -8.75 24.98
CA TYR A 452 -13.68 -9.80 24.98
C TYR A 452 -14.58 -9.64 23.76
N LYS A 453 -14.53 -10.63 22.88
CA LYS A 453 -15.39 -10.79 21.71
C LYS A 453 -16.36 -11.93 21.94
N ARG A 454 -17.64 -11.67 21.69
CA ARG A 454 -18.70 -12.66 21.90
C ARG A 454 -19.68 -12.66 20.74
N ARG A 455 -19.94 -13.84 20.20
CA ARG A 455 -21.04 -14.10 19.28
C ARG A 455 -22.36 -14.13 20.06
N LEU A 456 -23.32 -13.31 19.64
CA LEU A 456 -24.65 -13.20 20.27
C LEU A 456 -25.76 -13.80 19.40
N GLY A 457 -25.51 -13.98 18.10
CA GLY A 457 -26.45 -14.48 17.13
C GLY A 457 -25.80 -14.59 15.76
N SER A 458 -26.58 -14.90 14.73
CA SER A 458 -25.98 -15.07 13.40
C SER A 458 -25.48 -13.73 12.85
N GLY A 459 -24.19 -13.65 12.57
CA GLY A 459 -23.50 -12.41 12.19
C GLY A 459 -23.51 -11.31 13.26
N LEU A 460 -24.03 -11.55 14.47
CA LEU A 460 -24.15 -10.55 15.54
C LEU A 460 -23.05 -10.76 16.59
N TYR A 461 -22.15 -9.79 16.70
CA TYR A 461 -20.99 -9.84 17.59
C TYR A 461 -20.93 -8.64 18.52
N LEU A 462 -20.59 -8.91 19.78
CA LEU A 462 -20.17 -7.92 20.76
C LEU A 462 -18.63 -7.91 20.81
N ASP A 463 -18.02 -6.74 20.68
CA ASP A 463 -16.58 -6.53 20.84
C ASP A 463 -16.33 -5.49 21.93
N SER A 464 -15.51 -5.84 22.92
CA SER A 464 -15.17 -4.96 24.03
C SER A 464 -13.68 -4.96 24.33
N ALA A 465 -13.15 -3.81 24.72
CA ALA A 465 -11.76 -3.64 25.13
C ALA A 465 -11.68 -2.70 26.34
N LEU A 466 -11.17 -3.23 27.45
CA LEU A 466 -10.91 -2.52 28.69
C LEU A 466 -9.38 -2.38 28.86
N SER A 467 -8.88 -1.16 28.98
CA SER A 467 -7.46 -0.89 29.16
C SER A 467 -7.17 -0.27 30.52
N ALA A 468 -6.05 -0.62 31.13
CA ALA A 468 -5.50 0.02 32.31
C ALA A 468 -4.05 0.42 32.04
N ASP A 469 -3.73 1.71 32.20
CA ASP A 469 -2.38 2.22 32.03
C ASP A 469 -1.45 1.67 33.12
N LEU A 470 -0.35 1.03 32.72
CA LEU A 470 0.69 0.54 33.63
C LEU A 470 1.83 1.55 33.74
N TYR A 471 2.26 2.11 32.61
CA TYR A 471 3.33 3.10 32.53
C TYR A 471 3.10 4.02 31.32
N ASN A 472 3.23 5.34 31.50
CA ASN A 472 2.88 6.27 30.44
C ASN A 472 3.70 7.57 30.52
N THR A 473 4.51 7.83 29.48
CA THR A 473 5.34 9.05 29.37
C THR A 473 4.63 10.20 28.65
N ILE A 474 3.48 9.96 28.01
CA ILE A 474 2.64 10.96 27.33
C ILE A 474 2.01 11.92 28.35
N THR A 475 1.91 11.51 29.62
CA THR A 475 1.44 12.38 30.71
C THR A 475 2.28 13.65 30.91
N ALA A 476 3.52 13.67 30.39
CA ALA A 476 4.39 14.84 30.40
C ALA A 476 4.00 15.91 29.35
N VAL A 477 3.15 15.56 28.37
CA VAL A 477 2.60 16.50 27.39
C VAL A 477 1.61 17.40 28.10
N THR A 478 1.96 18.68 28.27
CA THR A 478 1.15 19.69 28.97
C THR A 478 0.62 20.79 28.05
N GLN A 479 1.11 20.87 26.81
CA GLN A 479 0.67 21.91 25.89
C GLN A 479 -0.72 21.59 25.32
N PRO A 480 -1.66 22.57 25.28
CA PRO A 480 -2.94 22.40 24.61
C PRO A 480 -2.76 22.35 23.09
N SER A 481 -3.72 21.72 22.40
CA SER A 481 -3.79 21.75 20.94
C SER A 481 -3.85 23.19 20.42
N ASN A 482 -3.10 23.48 19.36
CA ASN A 482 -3.15 24.73 18.62
C ASN A 482 -4.09 24.67 17.39
N SER A 483 -4.83 23.57 17.20
CA SER A 483 -5.74 23.39 16.08
C SER A 483 -6.90 24.39 16.13
N LEU A 484 -7.29 24.91 14.97
CA LEU A 484 -8.50 25.74 14.82
C LEU A 484 -9.70 24.94 14.29
N LEU A 485 -9.47 23.70 13.88
CA LEU A 485 -10.53 22.78 13.49
C LEU A 485 -11.17 22.17 14.74
N PRO A 486 -12.35 21.53 14.63
CA PRO A 486 -12.83 20.70 15.72
C PRO A 486 -11.78 19.67 16.15
N HIS A 487 -11.47 19.61 17.44
CA HIS A 487 -10.45 18.72 17.97
C HIS A 487 -10.96 17.28 17.95
N VAL A 488 -10.55 16.51 16.96
CA VAL A 488 -10.96 15.10 16.76
C VAL A 488 -9.81 14.12 17.02
N ARG A 489 -8.55 14.59 16.98
CA ARG A 489 -7.34 13.82 17.31
C ARG A 489 -6.34 14.61 18.15
N SER A 490 -6.33 15.94 18.04
CA SER A 490 -5.31 16.78 18.68
C SER A 490 -5.30 16.72 20.20
N ASP A 491 -6.43 16.36 20.82
CA ASP A 491 -6.58 16.28 22.29
C ASP A 491 -6.07 14.95 22.89
N ILE A 492 -5.39 14.09 22.13
CA ILE A 492 -4.97 12.75 22.59
C ILE A 492 -4.20 12.76 23.92
N ALA A 493 -3.39 13.80 24.16
CA ALA A 493 -2.68 13.97 25.41
C ALA A 493 -3.63 14.06 26.63
N ASP A 494 -4.77 14.74 26.51
CA ASP A 494 -5.74 14.88 27.60
C ASP A 494 -6.37 13.53 27.95
N TYR A 495 -6.67 12.71 26.94
CA TYR A 495 -7.15 11.35 27.14
C TYR A 495 -6.08 10.52 27.85
N LYS A 496 -4.82 10.55 27.37
CA LYS A 496 -3.71 9.77 27.94
C LYS A 496 -3.24 10.20 29.33
N ARG A 497 -3.61 11.40 29.81
CA ARG A 497 -3.33 11.81 31.20
C ARG A 497 -4.18 11.07 32.24
N ILE A 498 -5.36 10.58 31.85
CA ILE A 498 -6.27 9.90 32.77
C ILE A 498 -5.80 8.47 33.01
N LYS A 499 -5.42 8.17 34.27
CA LYS A 499 -4.86 6.88 34.70
C LYS A 499 -5.90 5.84 35.12
N THR A 500 -7.18 6.21 35.19
CA THR A 500 -8.24 5.25 35.54
C THR A 500 -8.46 4.26 34.40
N PRO A 501 -8.87 3.01 34.68
CA PRO A 501 -9.24 2.07 33.63
C PRO A 501 -10.30 2.64 32.70
N LYS A 502 -10.17 2.34 31.40
CA LYS A 502 -11.01 2.90 30.33
C LYS A 502 -11.62 1.79 29.50
N LEU A 503 -12.89 1.96 29.15
CA LEU A 503 -13.57 1.15 28.16
C LEU A 503 -13.32 1.76 26.78
N ASN A 504 -12.22 1.37 26.13
CA ASN A 504 -11.82 1.91 24.83
C ASN A 504 -12.76 1.47 23.71
N ARG A 505 -13.33 0.26 23.83
CA ARG A 505 -14.27 -0.29 22.87
C ARG A 505 -15.40 -1.03 23.56
N PHE A 506 -16.61 -0.85 23.05
CA PHE A 506 -17.80 -1.61 23.43
C PHE A 506 -18.82 -1.49 22.29
N LEU A 507 -18.72 -2.39 21.32
CA LEU A 507 -19.36 -2.29 20.02
C LEU A 507 -20.22 -3.52 19.76
N LEU A 508 -21.47 -3.30 19.35
CA LEU A 508 -22.34 -4.33 18.81
C LEU A 508 -22.34 -4.20 17.29
N SER A 509 -21.97 -5.26 16.57
CA SER A 509 -21.87 -5.28 15.11
C SER A 509 -22.67 -6.43 14.51
N GLN A 510 -23.53 -6.13 13.55
CA GLN A 510 -24.24 -7.09 12.70
C GLN A 510 -23.57 -7.13 11.33
N TYR A 511 -23.06 -8.30 10.94
CA TYR A 511 -22.52 -8.58 9.61
C TYR A 511 -23.55 -9.34 8.77
N MET A 512 -23.60 -9.02 7.48
CA MET A 512 -24.58 -9.55 6.53
C MET A 512 -23.96 -9.74 5.16
N ALA A 513 -24.34 -10.81 4.47
CA ALA A 513 -24.05 -11.03 3.05
C ALA A 513 -25.36 -10.84 2.29
N LEU A 514 -25.44 -9.79 1.48
CA LEU A 514 -26.63 -9.44 0.71
C LEU A 514 -26.68 -10.23 -0.60
N THR A 515 -25.51 -10.43 -1.21
CA THR A 515 -25.29 -11.28 -2.40
C THR A 515 -23.90 -11.94 -2.28
N PRO A 516 -23.52 -12.90 -3.14
CA PRO A 516 -22.19 -13.54 -3.09
C PRO A 516 -20.98 -12.59 -3.17
N ASN A 517 -21.19 -11.36 -3.67
CA ASN A 517 -20.17 -10.32 -3.82
C ASN A 517 -20.52 -9.02 -3.08
N THR A 518 -21.60 -8.98 -2.30
CA THR A 518 -22.03 -7.76 -1.58
C THR A 518 -22.20 -8.07 -0.10
N TYR A 519 -21.46 -7.36 0.73
CA TYR A 519 -21.45 -7.51 2.17
C TYR A 519 -21.92 -6.20 2.82
N ALA A 520 -22.53 -6.29 3.98
CA ALA A 520 -22.99 -5.16 4.75
C ALA A 520 -22.69 -5.35 6.23
N ARG A 521 -22.50 -4.23 6.93
CA ARG A 521 -22.28 -4.16 8.37
C ARG A 521 -23.09 -3.03 8.95
N ALA A 522 -23.73 -3.26 10.09
CA ALA A 522 -24.30 -2.22 10.93
C ALA A 522 -23.71 -2.32 12.34
N SER A 523 -23.24 -1.21 12.91
CA SER A 523 -22.51 -1.19 14.17
C SER A 523 -22.95 -0.04 15.07
N ALA A 524 -23.08 -0.28 16.37
CA ALA A 524 -23.44 0.75 17.34
C ALA A 524 -22.73 0.54 18.69
N GLY A 525 -22.31 1.64 19.32
CA GLY A 525 -21.67 1.63 20.63
C GLY A 525 -20.46 2.55 20.72
N ILE A 526 -19.45 2.12 21.46
CA ILE A 526 -18.17 2.81 21.64
C ILE A 526 -17.18 2.24 20.61
N TYR A 527 -16.77 3.08 19.66
CA TYR A 527 -15.91 2.70 18.54
C TYR A 527 -14.44 2.73 18.95
N GLU A 528 -14.04 3.83 19.58
CA GLU A 528 -12.67 4.11 20.01
C GLU A 528 -12.65 5.00 21.27
N GLU A 529 -11.46 5.29 21.82
CA GLU A 529 -11.27 6.12 23.03
C GLU A 529 -11.98 7.49 22.92
N MET A 530 -11.95 8.11 21.73
CA MET A 530 -12.48 9.46 21.50
C MET A 530 -13.92 9.51 20.98
N PHE A 531 -14.44 8.45 20.36
CA PHE A 531 -15.73 8.49 19.67
C PHE A 531 -16.61 7.28 19.96
N ARG A 532 -17.90 7.57 20.11
CA ARG A 532 -19.00 6.60 20.13
C ARG A 532 -19.97 6.94 19.01
N GLY A 533 -20.76 5.98 18.55
CA GLY A 533 -21.72 6.25 17.50
C GLY A 533 -22.49 5.04 17.04
N ALA A 534 -23.19 5.24 15.93
CA ALA A 534 -23.86 4.20 15.18
C ALA A 534 -23.69 4.47 13.68
N GLY A 535 -23.48 3.41 12.91
CA GLY A 535 -23.10 3.53 11.51
C GLY A 535 -23.15 2.19 10.80
N GLY A 536 -22.79 2.22 9.52
CA GLY A 536 -22.78 1.04 8.68
C GLY A 536 -21.89 1.16 7.47
N GLN A 537 -21.56 0.01 6.90
CA GLN A 537 -20.73 -0.13 5.71
C GLN A 537 -21.40 -1.09 4.75
N ILE A 538 -21.39 -0.77 3.46
CA ILE A 538 -21.74 -1.70 2.37
C ILE A 538 -20.52 -1.84 1.49
N LEU A 539 -20.07 -3.07 1.24
CA LEU A 539 -18.94 -3.41 0.40
C LEU A 539 -19.40 -4.27 -0.77
N TYR A 540 -19.11 -3.82 -1.98
CA TYR A 540 -19.17 -4.62 -3.20
C TYR A 540 -17.76 -5.10 -3.55
N TYR A 541 -17.53 -6.40 -3.44
CA TYR A 541 -16.26 -7.06 -3.74
C TYR A 541 -16.47 -8.16 -4.79
N PRO A 542 -16.42 -7.81 -6.09
CA PRO A 542 -16.56 -8.76 -7.18
C PRO A 542 -15.42 -9.78 -7.22
N SER A 543 -15.77 -11.02 -7.54
CA SER A 543 -14.80 -12.11 -7.68
C SER A 543 -14.04 -12.00 -9.01
N VAL A 544 -12.75 -12.38 -9.02
CA VAL A 544 -11.85 -12.33 -10.20
C VAL A 544 -11.52 -10.92 -10.72
N LYS A 545 -12.16 -9.86 -10.21
CA LYS A 545 -11.84 -8.47 -10.58
C LYS A 545 -10.85 -7.86 -9.59
N ASN A 546 -10.01 -6.96 -10.09
CA ASN A 546 -8.97 -6.30 -9.32
C ASN A 546 -9.47 -5.05 -8.58
N TRP A 547 -10.76 -4.97 -8.24
CA TRP A 547 -11.29 -3.79 -7.56
C TRP A 547 -12.43 -4.12 -6.59
N ALA A 548 -12.60 -3.27 -5.58
CA ALA A 548 -13.72 -3.30 -4.65
C ALA A 548 -14.20 -1.87 -4.35
N LEU A 549 -15.48 -1.72 -4.04
CA LEU A 549 -16.11 -0.44 -3.71
C LEU A 549 -16.84 -0.56 -2.38
N ASP A 550 -16.62 0.37 -1.46
CA ASP A 550 -17.46 0.46 -0.26
C ASP A 550 -17.99 1.88 0.00
N LEU A 551 -19.09 1.92 0.73
CA LEU A 551 -19.69 3.13 1.27
C LEU A 551 -19.87 2.95 2.78
N THR A 552 -19.26 3.84 3.55
CA THR A 552 -19.34 3.85 5.00
C THR A 552 -19.99 5.14 5.48
N VAL A 553 -20.95 5.04 6.39
CA VAL A 553 -21.67 6.19 6.98
C VAL A 553 -21.77 5.99 8.49
N ASP A 554 -21.27 6.93 9.28
CA ASP A 554 -21.28 6.87 10.74
C ASP A 554 -21.77 8.17 11.36
N ALA A 555 -22.74 8.07 12.27
CA ALA A 555 -23.17 9.15 13.15
C ALA A 555 -22.41 9.07 14.47
N LEU A 556 -21.58 10.06 14.75
CA LEU A 556 -20.56 10.01 15.79
C LEU A 556 -20.73 11.14 16.81
N GLN A 557 -20.47 10.82 18.07
CA GLN A 557 -20.39 11.76 19.17
C GLN A 557 -19.06 11.59 19.91
N GLN A 558 -18.41 12.71 20.20
CA GLN A 558 -17.16 12.70 20.95
C GLN A 558 -17.39 12.31 22.41
N ARG A 559 -16.47 11.53 22.97
CA ARG A 559 -16.48 11.03 24.35
C ARG A 559 -15.77 11.99 25.30
N ASP A 560 -16.00 11.81 26.59
CA ASP A 560 -15.19 12.50 27.61
C ASP A 560 -13.84 11.80 27.81
N VAL A 561 -12.95 12.45 28.55
CA VAL A 561 -11.59 11.93 28.81
C VAL A 561 -11.55 10.81 29.85
N GLN A 562 -12.64 10.61 30.61
CA GLN A 562 -12.71 9.59 31.67
C GLN A 562 -12.73 8.16 31.12
N GLY A 563 -13.08 7.98 29.84
CA GLY A 563 -12.97 6.70 29.14
C GLY A 563 -14.12 5.71 29.39
N TRP A 564 -15.23 6.15 30.00
CA TRP A 564 -16.46 5.36 30.17
C TRP A 564 -17.55 5.82 29.18
N PHE A 565 -18.82 5.91 29.61
CA PHE A 565 -19.95 6.30 28.76
C PHE A 565 -20.19 7.82 28.68
N GLY A 566 -19.28 8.63 29.21
CA GLY A 566 -19.38 10.08 29.17
C GLY A 566 -19.30 10.64 27.75
N LYS A 567 -19.72 11.90 27.59
CA LYS A 567 -19.90 12.55 26.28
C LYS A 567 -19.42 14.01 26.31
N ARG A 568 -19.00 14.49 25.14
CA ARG A 568 -18.83 15.91 24.82
C ARG A 568 -19.93 16.36 23.84
N ASP A 569 -20.04 17.66 23.65
CA ASP A 569 -21.07 18.26 22.79
C ASP A 569 -20.79 18.09 21.29
N TYR A 570 -19.55 17.81 20.92
CA TYR A 570 -19.18 17.63 19.52
C TYR A 570 -19.82 16.37 18.92
N GLN A 571 -20.56 16.58 17.82
CA GLN A 571 -21.22 15.55 17.03
C GLN A 571 -20.94 15.78 15.55
N THR A 572 -20.82 14.69 14.79
CA THR A 572 -20.56 14.72 13.36
C THR A 572 -21.19 13.50 12.67
N ILE A 573 -21.38 13.61 11.35
CA ILE A 573 -21.71 12.49 10.48
C ILE A 573 -20.60 12.38 9.46
N THR A 574 -19.93 11.24 9.40
CA THR A 574 -18.96 10.89 8.37
C THR A 574 -19.65 10.07 7.30
N ALA A 575 -19.27 10.29 6.05
CA ALA A 575 -19.76 9.54 4.90
C ALA A 575 -18.64 9.45 3.89
N LEU A 576 -18.11 8.25 3.66
CA LEU A 576 -16.94 8.01 2.83
C LEU A 576 -17.26 6.90 1.83
N ALA A 577 -17.11 7.20 0.54
CA ALA A 577 -17.07 6.20 -0.52
C ALA A 577 -15.61 5.88 -0.83
N ALA A 578 -15.28 4.59 -0.95
CA ALA A 578 -13.92 4.15 -1.23
C ALA A 578 -13.87 3.21 -2.43
N LEU A 579 -12.85 3.42 -3.27
CA LEU A 579 -12.48 2.53 -4.38
C LEU A 579 -11.12 1.93 -4.06
N HIS A 580 -11.07 0.61 -3.98
CA HIS A 580 -9.86 -0.17 -3.84
C HIS A 580 -9.52 -0.79 -5.19
N TYR A 581 -8.29 -0.63 -5.66
CA TYR A 581 -7.82 -1.20 -6.92
C TYR A 581 -6.50 -1.93 -6.71
N GLN A 582 -6.49 -3.21 -7.03
CA GLN A 582 -5.31 -4.07 -6.99
C GLN A 582 -4.50 -3.90 -8.28
N LEU A 583 -3.31 -3.35 -8.12
CA LEU A 583 -2.27 -3.23 -9.13
C LEU A 583 -1.33 -4.45 -9.05
N PRO A 584 -0.52 -4.70 -10.10
CA PRO A 584 0.57 -5.66 -10.05
C PRO A 584 1.56 -5.47 -8.90
N MET A 585 2.47 -6.44 -8.76
CA MET A 585 3.52 -6.44 -7.72
C MET A 585 2.99 -6.39 -6.28
N GLY A 586 1.73 -6.78 -6.05
CA GLY A 586 1.09 -6.77 -4.75
C GLY A 586 0.70 -5.37 -4.27
N VAL A 587 0.59 -4.40 -5.18
CA VAL A 587 0.25 -3.01 -4.84
C VAL A 587 -1.27 -2.81 -4.83
N THR A 588 -1.81 -2.14 -3.82
CA THR A 588 -3.22 -1.73 -3.75
C THR A 588 -3.28 -0.20 -3.66
N ALA A 589 -4.01 0.42 -4.59
CA ALA A 589 -4.35 1.83 -4.53
C ALA A 589 -5.78 2.00 -3.99
N THR A 590 -5.94 2.81 -2.96
CA THR A 590 -7.24 3.11 -2.36
C THR A 590 -7.51 4.61 -2.45
N MET A 591 -8.68 4.97 -2.94
CA MET A 591 -9.16 6.35 -2.95
C MET A 591 -10.45 6.43 -2.13
N ARG A 592 -10.45 7.23 -1.05
CA ARG A 592 -11.60 7.46 -0.18
C ARG A 592 -12.06 8.91 -0.33
N ALA A 593 -13.32 9.15 -0.64
CA ALA A 593 -13.86 10.48 -0.88
C ALA A 593 -15.14 10.71 -0.07
N GLY A 594 -15.26 11.89 0.54
CA GLY A 594 -16.45 12.29 1.30
C GLY A 594 -16.13 13.18 2.49
N ARG A 595 -16.91 13.03 3.57
CA ARG A 595 -16.82 13.85 4.78
C ARG A 595 -16.05 13.15 5.90
N PHE A 596 -15.02 13.83 6.40
CA PHE A 596 -14.14 13.39 7.48
C PHE A 596 -14.61 13.88 8.86
N LEU A 597 -13.95 13.41 9.91
CA LEU A 597 -14.33 13.62 11.32
C LEU A 597 -14.47 15.08 11.72
N ALA A 598 -13.59 15.96 11.23
CA ALA A 598 -13.58 17.39 11.54
C ALA A 598 -14.60 18.20 10.70
N LYS A 599 -15.55 17.53 10.04
CA LYS A 599 -16.58 18.09 9.12
C LYS A 599 -16.01 18.67 7.84
N ASP A 600 -14.76 18.36 7.54
CA ASP A 600 -14.11 18.69 6.28
C ASP A 600 -14.45 17.65 5.20
N ASP A 601 -14.69 18.15 3.99
CA ASP A 601 -14.97 17.33 2.82
C ASP A 601 -13.71 17.23 1.97
N GLY A 602 -13.37 16.04 1.49
CA GLY A 602 -12.14 15.84 0.74
C GLY A 602 -11.94 14.43 0.19
N VAL A 603 -10.68 14.16 -0.17
CA VAL A 603 -10.24 12.88 -0.72
C VAL A 603 -8.95 12.44 -0.03
N ARG A 604 -8.88 11.17 0.34
CA ARG A 604 -7.70 10.49 0.83
C ARG A 604 -7.25 9.46 -0.21
N PHE A 605 -5.97 9.52 -0.56
CA PHE A 605 -5.31 8.54 -1.41
C PHE A 605 -4.37 7.70 -0.55
N GLU A 606 -4.43 6.38 -0.70
CA GLU A 606 -3.57 5.43 -0.02
C GLU A 606 -2.95 4.50 -1.05
N LEU A 607 -1.66 4.23 -0.90
CA LEU A 607 -0.96 3.24 -1.70
C LEU A 607 -0.23 2.30 -0.75
N LYS A 608 -0.47 1.00 -0.87
CA LYS A 608 0.24 -0.02 -0.09
C LYS A 608 0.76 -1.13 -0.98
N ARG A 609 1.89 -1.71 -0.63
CA ARG A 609 2.42 -2.93 -1.24
C ARG A 609 2.45 -4.03 -0.20
N ARG A 610 1.91 -5.19 -0.56
CA ARG A 610 2.07 -6.45 0.19
C ARG A 610 3.19 -7.28 -0.42
N PHE A 611 4.13 -7.71 0.43
CA PHE A 611 5.24 -8.57 0.05
C PHE A 611 4.90 -10.06 0.27
N HIS A 612 5.77 -10.97 -0.18
CA HIS A 612 5.52 -12.42 -0.07
C HIS A 612 5.49 -12.94 1.37
N SER A 613 6.12 -12.24 2.33
CA SER A 613 5.92 -12.46 3.78
C SER A 613 4.48 -12.21 4.23
N GLY A 614 3.73 -11.39 3.48
CA GLY A 614 2.47 -10.82 3.92
C GLY A 614 2.62 -9.49 4.65
N ILE A 615 3.85 -9.04 4.94
CA ILE A 615 4.11 -7.69 5.44
C ILE A 615 3.59 -6.70 4.39
N GLU A 616 2.90 -5.65 4.85
CA GLU A 616 2.44 -4.56 4.02
C GLU A 616 3.16 -3.28 4.41
N ALA A 617 3.56 -2.48 3.42
CA ALA A 617 4.10 -1.14 3.63
C ALA A 617 3.35 -0.16 2.73
N GLY A 618 2.95 0.99 3.26
CA GLY A 618 2.16 1.95 2.51
C GLY A 618 2.29 3.39 2.99
N PHE A 619 1.66 4.29 2.24
CA PHE A 619 1.53 5.69 2.57
C PHE A 619 0.13 6.20 2.26
N TRP A 620 -0.25 7.28 2.92
CA TRP A 620 -1.46 8.02 2.60
C TRP A 620 -1.21 9.51 2.47
N TYR A 621 -2.07 10.17 1.72
CA TYR A 621 -2.17 11.61 1.63
C TYR A 621 -3.63 12.02 1.54
N THR A 622 -4.04 12.95 2.40
CA THR A 622 -5.42 13.40 2.51
C THR A 622 -5.50 14.89 2.19
N LYS A 623 -6.32 15.23 1.20
CA LYS A 623 -6.60 16.61 0.81
C LYS A 623 -8.06 16.93 1.05
N THR A 624 -8.32 17.89 1.94
CA THR A 624 -9.69 18.33 2.25
C THR A 624 -9.82 19.85 2.16
N ASN A 625 -11.04 20.34 2.34
CA ASN A 625 -11.32 21.76 2.53
C ASN A 625 -11.04 22.24 3.98
N GLY A 626 -10.51 21.36 4.85
CA GLY A 626 -10.10 21.71 6.21
C GLY A 626 -8.91 22.66 6.19
N ASN A 627 -9.14 23.89 6.62
CA ASN A 627 -8.16 24.98 6.55
C ASN A 627 -7.25 25.00 7.79
N ASP A 628 -6.44 23.96 7.94
CA ASP A 628 -5.50 23.84 9.05
C ASP A 628 -4.28 24.78 8.86
N ILE A 629 -4.40 26.01 9.34
CA ILE A 629 -3.45 27.11 9.10
C ILE A 629 -2.45 27.37 10.23
N THR A 630 -2.53 26.61 11.32
CA THR A 630 -1.63 26.73 12.46
C THR A 630 -0.49 25.73 12.35
N SER A 631 0.69 26.08 12.87
CA SER A 631 1.90 25.25 12.77
C SER A 631 1.61 23.78 13.06
N PRO A 632 1.96 22.85 12.14
CA PRO A 632 2.87 23.01 11.00
C PRO A 632 2.27 23.65 9.73
N GLY A 633 0.97 23.93 9.72
CA GLY A 633 0.29 24.68 8.65
C GLY A 633 0.59 26.17 8.70
N THR A 634 0.25 26.86 7.61
CA THR A 634 0.29 28.33 7.53
C THR A 634 -0.91 28.83 6.72
N PRO A 635 -1.32 30.11 6.83
CA PRO A 635 -2.39 30.67 5.99
C PRO A 635 -2.14 30.54 4.48
N ALA A 636 -0.88 30.62 4.05
CA ALA A 636 -0.51 30.45 2.65
C ALA A 636 -0.45 28.97 2.21
N LYS A 637 -0.20 28.05 3.15
CA LYS A 637 -0.06 26.61 2.90
C LYS A 637 -0.62 25.84 4.09
N PRO A 638 -1.95 25.57 4.11
CA PRO A 638 -2.57 24.77 5.15
C PRO A 638 -1.99 23.36 5.20
N TYR A 639 -1.93 22.79 6.40
CA TYR A 639 -1.50 21.41 6.61
C TYR A 639 -2.50 20.44 5.96
N ASN A 640 -1.97 19.31 5.47
CA ASN A 640 -2.75 18.23 4.89
C ASN A 640 -2.24 16.93 5.52
N ASP A 641 -3.17 16.08 5.96
CA ASP A 641 -2.85 14.82 6.59
C ASP A 641 -2.09 13.89 5.63
N LYS A 642 -1.08 13.22 6.16
CA LYS A 642 -0.19 12.35 5.41
C LYS A 642 0.61 11.48 6.37
N GLY A 643 0.98 10.30 5.93
CA GLY A 643 1.83 9.42 6.73
C GLY A 643 2.21 8.15 5.99
N MET A 644 2.93 7.29 6.69
CA MET A 644 3.31 5.96 6.25
C MET A 644 2.87 4.93 7.28
N PHE A 645 2.63 3.70 6.83
CA PHE A 645 2.25 2.60 7.71
C PHE A 645 2.91 1.30 7.28
N PHE A 646 3.02 0.39 8.25
CA PHE A 646 3.51 -0.95 8.11
C PHE A 646 2.58 -1.90 8.86
N THR A 647 2.15 -2.96 8.20
CA THR A 647 1.37 -4.05 8.81
C THR A 647 2.22 -5.30 8.77
N ILE A 648 2.49 -5.90 9.92
CA ILE A 648 3.38 -7.06 10.06
C ILE A 648 2.52 -8.26 10.49
N PRO A 649 2.20 -9.22 9.61
CA PRO A 649 1.56 -10.44 10.02
C PRO A 649 2.52 -11.22 10.92
N LEU A 650 2.05 -11.59 12.10
CA LEU A 650 2.89 -12.23 13.11
C LEU A 650 3.23 -13.67 12.71
N ASN A 651 2.47 -14.28 11.79
CA ASN A 651 2.84 -15.57 11.26
C ASN A 651 4.25 -15.57 10.66
N SER A 652 4.75 -14.54 9.98
CA SER A 652 6.13 -14.58 9.45
C SER A 652 7.19 -14.63 10.56
N LEU A 653 6.82 -14.21 11.78
CA LEU A 653 7.69 -14.06 12.96
C LEU A 653 7.46 -15.14 14.03
N LEU A 654 6.45 -16.00 13.88
CA LEU A 654 6.08 -17.04 14.84
C LEU A 654 6.38 -18.46 14.32
N THR A 655 6.58 -19.39 15.26
CA THR A 655 6.86 -20.82 15.04
C THR A 655 5.63 -21.66 14.66
N PHE A 656 4.48 -21.03 14.49
CA PHE A 656 3.21 -21.60 14.05
C PHE A 656 2.46 -20.54 13.22
N ASP A 657 1.42 -20.94 12.50
CA ASP A 657 0.58 -20.04 11.71
C ASP A 657 -0.32 -19.20 12.62
N SER A 658 -0.56 -17.94 12.25
CA SER A 658 -1.39 -17.02 13.02
C SER A 658 -2.08 -16.04 12.07
N ARG A 659 -3.28 -15.61 12.44
CA ARG A 659 -4.03 -14.56 11.73
C ARG A 659 -3.80 -13.17 12.31
N THR A 660 -3.02 -13.06 13.39
CA THR A 660 -2.73 -11.80 14.05
C THR A 660 -1.71 -10.99 13.26
N ALA A 661 -1.95 -9.69 13.14
CA ALA A 661 -1.02 -8.72 12.57
C ALA A 661 -0.79 -7.55 13.54
N GLY A 662 0.41 -6.97 13.49
CA GLY A 662 0.74 -5.73 14.19
C GLY A 662 0.77 -4.57 13.22
N ASP A 663 0.02 -3.50 13.51
CA ASP A 663 -0.06 -2.30 12.71
C ASP A 663 0.74 -1.15 13.32
N PHE A 664 1.60 -0.54 12.51
CA PHE A 664 2.42 0.61 12.87
C PHE A 664 2.15 1.73 11.88
N SER A 665 1.84 2.92 12.36
CA SER A 665 1.68 4.09 11.50
C SER A 665 2.48 5.28 12.03
N LEU A 666 3.00 6.08 11.11
CA LEU A 666 3.78 7.27 11.41
C LEU A 666 3.24 8.44 10.58
N SER A 667 2.70 9.44 11.28
CA SER A 667 2.38 10.74 10.71
C SER A 667 3.41 11.78 11.18
N PRO A 668 3.78 12.77 10.34
CA PRO A 668 4.61 13.89 10.77
C PRO A 668 4.03 14.65 11.96
N TRP A 669 2.70 14.80 12.02
CA TRP A 669 1.99 15.54 13.05
C TRP A 669 0.58 14.98 13.25
N THR A 670 0.16 14.80 14.50
CA THR A 670 -1.22 14.44 14.82
C THR A 670 -2.10 15.69 14.71
N ARG A 671 -2.82 15.84 13.60
CA ARG A 671 -3.71 16.97 13.30
C ARG A 671 -5.14 16.50 13.05
N ASP A 672 -6.09 17.42 13.05
CA ASP A 672 -7.53 17.11 12.94
C ASP A 672 -8.05 17.02 11.49
N VAL A 673 -7.33 17.62 10.54
CA VAL A 673 -7.72 17.64 9.12
C VAL A 673 -7.68 16.22 8.52
N GLY A 674 -8.70 15.84 7.76
CA GLY A 674 -8.73 14.58 7.01
C GLY A 674 -8.77 13.31 7.86
N GLN A 675 -9.13 13.41 9.14
CA GLN A 675 -9.14 12.27 10.06
C GLN A 675 -10.38 11.39 9.87
N MET A 676 -10.17 10.07 9.95
CA MET A 676 -11.24 9.07 9.90
C MET A 676 -11.43 8.47 11.30
N VAL A 677 -12.66 8.08 11.62
CA VAL A 677 -12.94 7.28 12.81
C VAL A 677 -12.35 5.89 12.61
N MET A 678 -11.71 5.34 13.65
CA MET A 678 -11.34 3.93 13.63
C MET A 678 -12.62 3.14 13.91
N THR A 679 -13.17 2.48 12.90
CA THR A 679 -14.33 1.60 13.10
C THR A 679 -13.89 0.14 13.06
N PRO A 680 -13.87 -0.55 14.22
CA PRO A 680 -13.53 -1.96 14.29
C PRO A 680 -14.38 -2.82 13.34
N GLY A 681 -13.73 -3.71 12.61
CA GLY A 681 -14.39 -4.64 11.70
C GLY A 681 -14.79 -4.02 10.37
N ASP A 682 -13.88 -3.29 9.73
CA ASP A 682 -14.02 -2.87 8.33
C ASP A 682 -14.15 -4.11 7.42
N LEU A 683 -15.17 -4.13 6.57
CA LEU A 683 -15.48 -5.28 5.71
C LEU A 683 -14.38 -5.54 4.68
N TYR A 684 -13.72 -4.49 4.17
CA TYR A 684 -12.67 -4.67 3.17
C TYR A 684 -11.43 -5.30 3.81
N GLU A 685 -11.02 -4.82 4.98
CA GLU A 685 -9.90 -5.39 5.75
C GLU A 685 -10.16 -6.86 6.13
N ILE A 686 -11.37 -7.19 6.58
CA ILE A 686 -11.75 -8.57 6.94
C ILE A 686 -11.69 -9.50 5.72
N LEU A 687 -12.18 -9.05 4.57
CA LEU A 687 -12.39 -9.92 3.41
C LEU A 687 -11.23 -9.91 2.40
N SER A 688 -10.33 -8.92 2.46
CA SER A 688 -9.26 -8.77 1.45
C SER A 688 -8.32 -9.97 1.38
N ASP A 689 -7.92 -10.51 2.54
CA ASP A 689 -6.97 -11.63 2.60
C ASP A 689 -7.63 -12.94 2.14
N PRO A 690 -8.78 -13.36 2.69
CA PRO A 690 -9.49 -14.55 2.21
C PRO A 690 -9.86 -14.48 0.72
N LYS A 691 -10.39 -13.35 0.24
CA LYS A 691 -10.73 -13.17 -1.18
C LYS A 691 -9.49 -13.25 -2.07
N ARG A 692 -8.35 -12.67 -1.65
CA ARG A 692 -7.09 -12.80 -2.38
C ARG A 692 -6.68 -14.26 -2.50
N ASP A 693 -6.67 -14.99 -1.39
CA ASP A 693 -6.24 -16.39 -1.37
C ASP A 693 -7.08 -17.24 -2.34
N ILE A 694 -8.40 -17.05 -2.35
CA ILE A 694 -9.33 -17.74 -3.28
C ILE A 694 -9.12 -17.31 -4.73
N ASN A 695 -8.87 -16.03 -4.99
CA ASN A 695 -8.65 -15.50 -6.34
C ASN A 695 -7.22 -15.76 -6.86
N SER A 696 -6.31 -16.28 -6.01
CA SER A 696 -4.92 -16.54 -6.39
C SER A 696 -4.77 -17.91 -7.05
N TYR A 697 -4.23 -17.92 -8.28
CA TYR A 697 -3.99 -19.14 -9.07
C TYR A 697 -5.23 -20.05 -9.16
N ASP A 698 -5.23 -21.16 -8.44
CA ASP A 698 -6.27 -22.19 -8.41
C ASP A 698 -7.11 -22.18 -7.12
N GLY A 699 -6.88 -21.21 -6.23
CA GLY A 699 -7.65 -20.99 -5.01
C GLY A 699 -7.45 -22.02 -3.89
N LEU A 700 -6.62 -23.06 -4.06
CA LEU A 700 -6.42 -24.08 -3.01
C LEU A 700 -5.12 -23.89 -2.21
N GLY A 701 -4.20 -23.02 -2.64
CA GLY A 701 -2.98 -22.71 -1.89
C GLY A 701 -2.19 -23.97 -1.48
N ASN A 702 -1.76 -24.05 -0.21
CA ASN A 702 -1.04 -25.20 0.36
C ASN A 702 -2.01 -26.25 0.93
N PHE A 703 -2.90 -26.74 0.06
CA PHE A 703 -4.09 -27.53 0.42
C PHE A 703 -3.79 -28.84 1.17
N ALA A 704 -2.89 -29.67 0.63
CA ALA A 704 -2.58 -30.98 1.20
C ALA A 704 -1.42 -30.96 2.20
N GLU A 705 -0.75 -29.80 2.34
CA GLU A 705 0.41 -29.56 3.21
C GLU A 705 1.57 -30.53 2.95
N ARG A 706 1.70 -30.97 1.70
CA ARG A 706 2.77 -31.89 1.30
C ARG A 706 4.04 -31.11 0.95
N PRO A 707 5.24 -31.67 1.17
CA PRO A 707 6.49 -31.02 0.78
C PRO A 707 6.59 -30.66 -0.71
N ASP A 708 5.94 -31.42 -1.60
CA ASP A 708 5.94 -31.15 -3.04
C ASP A 708 5.06 -29.95 -3.43
N GLU A 709 4.01 -29.63 -2.65
CA GLU A 709 3.17 -28.44 -2.87
C GLU A 709 3.94 -27.13 -2.65
N GLN A 710 5.01 -27.14 -1.85
CA GLN A 710 5.83 -25.94 -1.57
C GLN A 710 6.49 -25.33 -2.81
N SER A 711 6.57 -26.10 -3.92
CA SER A 711 7.09 -25.65 -5.20
C SER A 711 6.02 -25.10 -6.15
N LEU A 712 4.73 -25.26 -5.81
CA LEU A 712 3.63 -24.81 -6.66
C LEU A 712 3.56 -23.27 -6.66
N PRO A 713 3.25 -22.64 -7.81
CA PRO A 713 3.02 -21.19 -7.87
C PRO A 713 1.91 -20.71 -6.92
N ALA A 714 0.91 -21.55 -6.64
CA ALA A 714 -0.17 -21.25 -5.69
C ALA A 714 0.30 -21.15 -4.22
N VAL A 715 1.47 -21.73 -3.88
CA VAL A 715 2.04 -21.72 -2.52
C VAL A 715 3.20 -20.73 -2.41
N ASN A 716 4.02 -20.68 -3.45
CA ASN A 716 5.20 -19.83 -3.56
C ASN A 716 5.22 -19.17 -4.94
N PRO A 717 4.48 -18.06 -5.12
CA PRO A 717 4.40 -17.37 -6.40
C PRO A 717 5.77 -16.83 -6.83
N PRO A 718 6.08 -16.81 -8.14
CA PRO A 718 7.30 -16.19 -8.64
C PRO A 718 7.26 -14.68 -8.43
N GLN A 719 8.41 -14.10 -8.10
CA GLN A 719 8.60 -12.65 -7.96
C GLN A 719 8.33 -11.96 -9.31
N PRO A 720 7.38 -11.01 -9.38
CA PRO A 720 7.15 -10.25 -10.60
C PRO A 720 8.35 -9.32 -10.86
N SER A 721 9.04 -9.52 -11.99
CA SER A 721 10.08 -8.59 -12.46
C SER A 721 9.46 -7.58 -13.42
N TYR A 722 9.18 -6.37 -12.95
CA TYR A 722 8.63 -5.31 -13.79
C TYR A 722 9.55 -4.08 -13.76
N HIS A 723 10.09 -3.71 -14.92
CA HIS A 723 10.91 -2.52 -15.12
C HIS A 723 10.30 -1.67 -16.24
N PRO A 724 9.78 -0.47 -15.93
CA PRO A 724 9.06 0.32 -16.94
C PRO A 724 9.99 0.98 -17.99
N TRP A 725 11.27 1.19 -17.67
CA TRP A 725 12.20 2.02 -18.46
C TRP A 725 12.59 1.49 -19.85
N PRO A 726 12.83 0.17 -20.05
CA PRO A 726 13.10 -0.36 -21.40
C PRO A 726 11.94 -0.13 -22.38
N MET A 727 10.70 -0.18 -21.89
CA MET A 727 9.50 0.04 -22.72
C MET A 727 9.35 1.51 -23.15
N ILE A 728 9.78 2.46 -22.32
CA ILE A 728 9.73 3.90 -22.66
C ILE A 728 10.60 4.21 -23.89
N ARG A 729 11.82 3.67 -23.95
CA ARG A 729 12.73 3.97 -25.06
C ARG A 729 12.17 3.50 -26.40
N MET A 730 11.71 2.25 -26.46
CA MET A 730 11.14 1.70 -27.69
C MET A 730 9.96 2.55 -28.18
N ARG A 731 9.12 3.00 -27.25
CA ARG A 731 7.91 3.78 -27.56
C ARG A 731 8.15 5.25 -27.87
N LEU A 732 9.16 5.89 -27.27
CA LEU A 732 9.62 7.21 -27.66
C LEU A 732 10.22 7.18 -29.08
N GLU A 733 10.94 6.12 -29.44
CA GLU A 733 11.43 5.89 -30.80
C GLU A 733 10.26 5.68 -31.79
N ASP A 734 9.23 4.91 -31.43
CA ASP A 734 8.02 4.73 -32.25
C ASP A 734 7.26 6.06 -32.45
N SER A 735 7.06 6.82 -31.38
CA SER A 735 6.38 8.12 -31.40
C SER A 735 7.12 9.17 -32.22
N GLY A 736 8.46 9.15 -32.18
CA GLY A 736 9.31 10.05 -32.95
C GLY A 736 9.33 9.73 -34.45
N THR A 737 9.02 8.49 -34.84
CA THR A 737 9.08 8.05 -36.24
C THR A 737 7.74 8.09 -36.98
N GLN A 738 6.60 8.09 -36.25
CA GLN A 738 5.27 8.21 -36.85
C GLN A 738 4.69 9.61 -36.66
N TRP A 739 4.90 10.50 -37.64
CA TRP A 739 4.36 11.86 -37.59
C TRP A 739 2.88 11.92 -38.05
N LEU A 740 1.98 12.41 -37.19
CA LEU A 740 0.54 12.70 -37.41
C LEU A 740 -0.10 12.08 -38.67
N GLN A 741 -0.28 10.75 -38.66
CA GLN A 741 -1.14 10.06 -39.63
C GLN A 741 -2.57 10.05 -39.09
N ILE A 742 -3.33 11.10 -39.41
CA ILE A 742 -4.77 11.16 -39.15
C ILE A 742 -5.46 10.63 -40.41
N ASP A 743 -6.15 9.49 -40.32
CA ASP A 743 -7.05 9.04 -41.40
C ASP A 743 -8.20 10.05 -41.57
N ASP A 744 -8.54 10.36 -42.83
CA ASP A 744 -9.54 11.36 -43.21
C ASP A 744 -9.30 12.77 -42.63
N LYS A 745 -8.09 13.30 -42.85
CA LYS A 745 -7.66 14.67 -42.48
C LYS A 745 -8.71 15.75 -42.76
N ALA A 746 -9.43 15.66 -43.88
CA ALA A 746 -10.41 16.67 -44.28
C ALA A 746 -11.67 16.66 -43.40
N ALA A 747 -12.20 15.47 -43.04
CA ALA A 747 -13.40 15.35 -42.21
C ALA A 747 -13.10 15.71 -40.76
N ALA A 748 -11.95 15.28 -40.23
CA ALA A 748 -11.51 15.59 -38.87
C ALA A 748 -11.24 17.11 -38.71
N LEU A 749 -10.50 17.72 -39.64
CA LEU A 749 -10.23 19.16 -39.62
C LEU A 749 -11.51 19.98 -39.88
N GLY A 750 -12.40 19.51 -40.77
CA GLY A 750 -13.68 20.15 -41.02
C GLY A 750 -14.59 20.17 -39.78
N THR A 751 -14.72 19.03 -39.11
CA THR A 751 -15.52 18.91 -37.88
C THR A 751 -14.92 19.75 -36.74
N ALA A 752 -13.59 19.73 -36.59
CA ALA A 752 -12.86 20.56 -35.65
C ALA A 752 -13.08 22.06 -35.89
N ALA A 753 -13.01 22.51 -37.15
CA ALA A 753 -13.23 23.89 -37.53
C ALA A 753 -14.67 24.33 -37.24
N VAL A 754 -15.67 23.51 -37.61
CA VAL A 754 -17.09 23.78 -37.32
C VAL A 754 -17.35 23.87 -35.82
N ALA A 755 -16.84 22.91 -35.03
CA ALA A 755 -17.00 22.91 -33.58
C ALA A 755 -16.33 24.14 -32.92
N THR A 756 -15.16 24.53 -33.42
CA THR A 756 -14.43 25.73 -32.95
C THR A 756 -15.23 27.00 -33.25
N LEU A 757 -15.72 27.16 -34.48
CA LEU A 757 -16.50 28.33 -34.88
C LEU A 757 -17.83 28.42 -34.11
N ALA A 758 -18.51 27.29 -33.89
CA ALA A 758 -19.70 27.22 -33.06
C ALA A 758 -19.42 27.62 -31.60
N ALA A 759 -18.34 27.11 -31.02
CA ALA A 759 -17.91 27.48 -29.67
C ALA A 759 -17.57 28.97 -29.56
N MET A 760 -16.92 29.55 -30.58
CA MET A 760 -16.61 30.99 -30.62
C MET A 760 -17.87 31.85 -30.65
N GLY A 761 -18.91 31.44 -31.39
CA GLY A 761 -20.22 32.10 -31.40
C GLY A 761 -20.91 32.11 -30.03
N LEU A 762 -20.58 31.13 -29.18
CA LEU A 762 -21.17 30.94 -27.85
C LEU A 762 -20.30 31.49 -26.70
N ASP A 763 -19.12 32.05 -26.97
CA ASP A 763 -18.20 32.57 -25.95
C ASP A 763 -18.85 33.61 -25.02
N ARG A 764 -19.53 34.60 -25.61
CA ARG A 764 -20.21 35.67 -24.87
C ARG A 764 -21.41 35.19 -24.03
N PRO A 765 -22.39 34.45 -24.60
CA PRO A 765 -23.54 34.00 -23.82
C PRO A 765 -23.11 33.06 -22.69
N VAL A 766 -22.14 32.18 -22.92
CA VAL A 766 -21.64 31.25 -21.90
C VAL A 766 -20.86 32.00 -20.80
N ASN A 767 -20.00 32.96 -21.15
CA ASN A 767 -19.32 33.78 -20.12
C ASN A 767 -20.34 34.56 -19.26
N ARG A 768 -21.38 35.15 -19.86
CA ARG A 768 -22.44 35.84 -19.11
C ARG A 768 -23.20 34.92 -18.17
N LEU A 769 -23.50 33.68 -18.61
CA LEU A 769 -24.15 32.67 -17.77
C LEU A 769 -23.34 32.42 -16.48
N PHE A 770 -22.03 32.22 -16.61
CA PHE A 770 -21.16 31.96 -15.46
C PHE A 770 -20.84 33.21 -14.63
N GLN A 771 -20.78 34.39 -15.25
CA GLN A 771 -20.68 35.67 -14.53
C GLN A 771 -21.88 35.88 -13.59
N ASN A 772 -23.09 35.59 -14.06
CA ASN A 772 -24.32 35.74 -13.27
C ASN A 772 -24.41 34.74 -12.10
N HIS A 773 -23.73 33.59 -12.20
CA HIS A 773 -23.75 32.54 -11.17
C HIS A 773 -22.42 32.41 -10.43
N GLN A 774 -21.50 33.37 -10.55
CA GLN A 774 -20.15 33.28 -9.99
C GLN A 774 -20.14 33.21 -8.45
N GLN A 775 -21.23 33.65 -7.79
CA GLN A 775 -21.39 33.55 -6.34
C GLN A 775 -21.98 32.21 -5.87
N ASN A 776 -22.54 31.39 -6.77
CA ASN A 776 -23.08 30.08 -6.45
C ASN A 776 -21.97 29.12 -6.01
N ARG A 777 -22.14 28.49 -4.85
CA ARG A 777 -21.19 27.53 -4.28
C ARG A 777 -20.87 26.38 -5.25
N LEU A 778 -21.88 25.82 -5.92
CA LEU A 778 -21.69 24.72 -6.88
C LEU A 778 -20.80 25.12 -8.06
N VAL A 779 -20.96 26.35 -8.56
CA VAL A 779 -20.14 26.89 -9.67
C VAL A 779 -18.70 27.14 -9.22
N LYS A 780 -18.51 27.67 -7.99
CA LYS A 780 -17.17 27.85 -7.41
C LYS A 780 -16.46 26.51 -7.20
N ASP A 781 -17.15 25.53 -6.65
CA ASP A 781 -16.57 24.20 -6.37
C ASP A 781 -16.29 23.44 -7.67
N TRP A 782 -17.14 23.55 -8.70
CA TRP A 782 -16.84 23.04 -10.03
C TRP A 782 -15.63 23.73 -10.68
N GLY A 783 -15.49 25.04 -10.50
CA GLY A 783 -14.33 25.79 -10.96
C GLY A 783 -13.01 25.39 -10.29
N LYS A 784 -13.05 25.00 -9.02
CA LYS A 784 -11.90 24.41 -8.31
C LYS A 784 -11.61 23.00 -8.84
N LEU A 785 -12.64 22.15 -8.95
CA LEU A 785 -12.50 20.81 -9.50
C LEU A 785 -11.85 20.83 -10.90
N GLY A 786 -12.29 21.73 -11.78
CA GLY A 786 -11.71 21.88 -13.12
C GLY A 786 -10.25 22.37 -13.14
N LYS A 787 -9.75 22.98 -12.05
CA LYS A 787 -8.32 23.30 -11.88
C LYS A 787 -7.52 22.07 -11.47
N ASP A 788 -8.08 21.26 -10.57
CA ASP A 788 -7.34 20.16 -9.94
C ASP A 788 -7.40 18.85 -10.77
N LEU A 789 -8.48 18.62 -11.51
CA LEU A 789 -8.73 17.37 -12.25
C LEU A 789 -7.63 16.99 -13.26
N PRO A 790 -7.06 17.91 -14.07
CA PRO A 790 -5.99 17.57 -15.00
C PRO A 790 -4.73 17.09 -14.28
N TYR A 791 -4.40 17.68 -13.13
CA TYR A 791 -3.26 17.24 -12.32
C TYR A 791 -3.51 15.85 -11.73
N ALA A 792 -4.74 15.58 -11.29
CA ALA A 792 -5.15 14.24 -10.84
C ALA A 792 -5.05 13.22 -11.99
N ALA A 793 -5.49 13.56 -13.20
CA ALA A 793 -5.40 12.68 -14.37
C ALA A 793 -3.95 12.36 -14.74
N VAL A 794 -3.05 13.35 -14.70
CA VAL A 794 -1.60 13.14 -14.92
C VAL A 794 -0.99 12.30 -13.81
N ALA A 795 -1.34 12.54 -12.54
CA ALA A 795 -0.86 11.75 -11.42
C ALA A 795 -1.33 10.29 -11.51
N LEU A 796 -2.60 10.06 -11.86
CA LEU A 796 -3.15 8.72 -12.10
C LEU A 796 -2.48 8.03 -13.30
N SER A 797 -2.17 8.77 -14.37
CA SER A 797 -1.41 8.25 -15.51
C SER A 797 0.02 7.86 -15.11
N GLY A 798 0.66 8.65 -14.25
CA GLY A 798 1.95 8.33 -13.62
C GLY A 798 1.90 7.09 -12.75
N ALA A 799 0.86 6.95 -11.93
CA ALA A 799 0.64 5.75 -11.12
C ALA A 799 0.37 4.51 -12.00
N ALA A 800 -0.47 4.64 -13.04
CA ALA A 800 -0.73 3.59 -14.00
C ALA A 800 0.55 3.15 -14.72
N PHE A 801 1.35 4.11 -15.20
CA PHE A 801 2.66 3.87 -15.81
C PHE A 801 3.62 3.13 -14.87
N ALA A 802 3.73 3.59 -13.62
CA ALA A 802 4.67 3.05 -12.66
C ALA A 802 4.25 1.69 -12.10
N LEU A 803 2.96 1.47 -11.87
CA LEU A 803 2.45 0.38 -11.04
C LEU A 803 1.54 -0.59 -11.80
N GLY A 804 1.11 -0.24 -13.01
CA GLY A 804 0.19 -1.03 -13.81
C GLY A 804 0.81 -2.26 -14.44
N ASP A 805 -0.03 -3.13 -14.99
CA ASP A 805 0.43 -4.25 -15.81
C ASP A 805 0.94 -3.74 -17.16
N ASP A 806 1.43 -4.63 -18.03
CA ASP A 806 2.01 -4.20 -19.30
C ASP A 806 1.06 -3.30 -20.13
N ARG A 807 -0.25 -3.59 -20.06
CA ARG A 807 -1.28 -2.81 -20.76
C ARG A 807 -1.55 -1.48 -20.06
N LEU A 808 -1.79 -1.48 -18.75
CA LEU A 808 -2.09 -0.28 -17.97
C LEU A 808 -0.91 0.67 -17.90
N SER A 809 0.30 0.13 -17.74
CA SER A 809 1.51 0.92 -17.77
C SER A 809 1.74 1.57 -19.12
N ASN A 810 1.55 0.82 -20.22
CA ASN A 810 1.62 1.38 -21.56
C ASN A 810 0.67 2.56 -21.73
N THR A 811 -0.57 2.35 -21.32
CA THR A 811 -1.61 3.39 -21.42
C THR A 811 -1.23 4.63 -20.61
N GLY A 812 -0.70 4.42 -19.39
CA GLY A 812 -0.22 5.50 -18.52
C GLY A 812 0.93 6.28 -19.14
N LEU A 813 1.90 5.61 -19.77
CA LEU A 813 3.01 6.27 -20.46
C LEU A 813 2.50 7.12 -21.62
N ILE A 814 1.68 6.54 -22.51
CA ILE A 814 1.09 7.25 -23.65
C ILE A 814 0.33 8.47 -23.15
N ALA A 815 -0.43 8.36 -22.05
CA ALA A 815 -1.15 9.48 -21.44
C ALA A 815 -0.24 10.60 -20.93
N LEU A 816 0.90 10.26 -20.32
CA LEU A 816 1.90 11.24 -19.88
C LEU A 816 2.56 11.96 -21.06
N GLU A 817 2.98 11.21 -22.09
CA GLU A 817 3.58 11.76 -23.29
C GLU A 817 2.59 12.65 -24.05
N SER A 818 1.34 12.21 -24.16
CA SER A 818 0.24 12.97 -24.75
C SER A 818 -0.02 14.26 -23.98
N SER A 819 0.00 14.20 -22.66
CA SER A 819 -0.18 15.38 -21.80
C SER A 819 0.95 16.40 -22.02
N ALA A 820 2.20 15.93 -22.11
CA ALA A 820 3.35 16.78 -22.38
C ALA A 820 3.27 17.42 -23.79
N ALA A 821 2.93 16.63 -24.81
CA ALA A 821 2.76 17.11 -26.19
C ALA A 821 1.61 18.12 -26.31
N ALA A 822 0.46 17.85 -25.69
CA ALA A 822 -0.69 18.74 -25.68
C ALA A 822 -0.40 20.06 -24.93
N LEU A 823 0.34 19.99 -23.82
CA LEU A 823 0.78 21.18 -23.09
C LEU A 823 1.72 22.04 -23.95
N ALA A 824 2.72 21.43 -24.59
CA ALA A 824 3.64 22.13 -25.48
C ALA A 824 2.89 22.80 -26.65
N GLY A 825 1.96 22.07 -27.29
CA GLY A 825 1.11 22.62 -28.34
C GLY A 825 0.24 23.79 -27.88
N SER A 826 -0.35 23.68 -26.67
CA SER A 826 -1.17 24.74 -26.08
C SER A 826 -0.35 25.99 -25.75
N GLU A 827 0.88 25.85 -25.23
CA GLU A 827 1.78 26.98 -24.97
C GLU A 827 2.22 27.69 -26.26
N LEU A 828 2.47 26.94 -27.33
CA LEU A 828 2.75 27.53 -28.65
C LEU A 828 1.56 28.35 -29.16
N LEU A 829 0.34 27.79 -29.11
CA LEU A 829 -0.88 28.49 -29.55
C LEU A 829 -1.14 29.76 -28.72
N LYS A 830 -0.87 29.71 -27.41
CA LYS A 830 -0.94 30.90 -26.53
C LYS A 830 0.03 31.99 -26.93
N GLY A 831 1.27 31.63 -27.27
CA GLY A 831 2.28 32.58 -27.76
C GLY A 831 1.85 33.30 -29.05
N VAL A 832 1.12 32.59 -29.92
CA VAL A 832 0.64 33.09 -31.22
C VAL A 832 -0.64 33.93 -31.09
N VAL A 833 -1.68 33.40 -30.42
CA VAL A 833 -3.02 34.02 -30.40
C VAL A 833 -3.11 35.15 -29.36
N ASN A 834 -2.38 35.04 -28.25
CA ASN A 834 -2.28 36.08 -27.21
C ASN A 834 -3.64 36.63 -26.70
N ARG A 835 -4.64 35.75 -26.55
CA ARG A 835 -6.02 36.12 -26.17
C ARG A 835 -6.16 36.52 -24.70
N GLU A 836 -6.96 37.54 -24.43
CA GLU A 836 -7.32 37.99 -23.08
C GLU A 836 -8.35 37.07 -22.42
N ARG A 837 -8.24 36.88 -21.08
CA ARG A 837 -9.15 36.02 -20.30
C ARG A 837 -10.51 36.68 -20.06
N PRO A 838 -11.61 35.90 -19.97
CA PRO A 838 -12.95 36.44 -19.74
C PRO A 838 -13.15 37.10 -18.37
N GLY A 839 -12.30 36.83 -17.39
CA GLY A 839 -12.29 37.51 -16.10
C GLY A 839 -11.81 38.97 -16.15
N SER A 840 -11.05 39.34 -17.19
CA SER A 840 -10.44 40.68 -17.33
C SER A 840 -11.16 41.56 -18.37
N SER A 841 -11.95 40.96 -19.25
CA SER A 841 -12.63 41.64 -20.36
C SER A 841 -13.87 40.88 -20.82
N ASP A 842 -14.90 41.61 -21.24
CA ASP A 842 -16.13 41.03 -21.81
C ASP A 842 -16.03 40.75 -23.32
N SER A 843 -14.89 41.10 -23.94
CA SER A 843 -14.68 40.89 -25.37
C SER A 843 -13.76 39.70 -25.66
N PRO A 844 -14.23 38.67 -26.38
CA PRO A 844 -13.44 37.51 -26.76
C PRO A 844 -12.31 37.81 -27.75
N TRP A 845 -12.25 39.01 -28.32
CA TRP A 845 -11.31 39.37 -29.39
C TRP A 845 -10.15 40.25 -28.93
N ARG A 846 -10.06 40.56 -27.62
CA ARG A 846 -8.96 41.37 -27.08
C ARG A 846 -7.72 40.52 -26.87
N THR A 847 -6.57 41.14 -27.12
CA THR A 847 -5.26 40.60 -26.78
C THR A 847 -4.82 41.08 -25.41
N GLN A 848 -3.93 40.33 -24.77
CA GLN A 848 -3.36 40.72 -23.48
C GLN A 848 -2.71 42.13 -23.52
N PRO A 849 -2.83 42.93 -22.44
CA PRO A 849 -2.16 44.23 -22.33
C PRO A 849 -0.63 44.14 -22.43
N ALA A 850 0.00 45.22 -22.90
CA ALA A 850 1.47 45.33 -22.94
C ALA A 850 2.08 45.14 -21.54
N GLY A 851 3.05 44.23 -21.41
CA GLY A 851 3.71 43.89 -20.13
C GLY A 851 3.25 42.58 -19.49
N GLN A 852 2.15 41.96 -19.96
CA GLN A 852 1.76 40.61 -19.53
C GLN A 852 2.38 39.52 -20.41
N SER A 853 2.72 38.37 -19.81
CA SER A 853 3.30 37.24 -20.54
C SER A 853 2.27 36.65 -21.50
N ARG A 854 2.64 36.46 -22.78
CA ARG A 854 1.78 35.80 -23.78
C ARG A 854 1.43 34.35 -23.41
N LEU A 855 2.28 33.69 -22.62
CA LEU A 855 2.03 32.33 -22.10
C LEU A 855 0.92 32.30 -21.02
N SER A 856 0.55 33.47 -20.48
CA SER A 856 -0.58 33.61 -19.55
C SER A 856 -1.94 33.80 -20.24
N SER A 857 -1.95 33.88 -21.58
CA SER A 857 -3.15 34.09 -22.40
C SER A 857 -4.17 32.94 -22.29
N SER A 858 -5.40 33.22 -22.71
CA SER A 858 -6.53 32.30 -22.51
C SER A 858 -6.60 31.19 -23.56
N PHE A 859 -6.17 31.43 -24.80
CA PHE A 859 -6.32 30.49 -25.91
C PHE A 859 -5.02 29.73 -26.19
N THR A 860 -4.95 28.41 -26.11
CA THR A 860 -6.00 27.45 -25.69
C THR A 860 -5.95 27.16 -24.19
N SER A 861 -6.95 26.45 -23.66
CA SER A 861 -6.91 26.02 -22.26
C SER A 861 -5.96 24.84 -22.04
N ASN A 862 -4.84 25.08 -21.35
CA ASN A 862 -3.91 24.00 -20.94
C ASN A 862 -4.61 22.91 -20.13
N HIS A 863 -5.56 23.27 -19.28
CA HIS A 863 -6.28 22.31 -18.43
C HIS A 863 -7.14 21.37 -19.29
N ALA A 864 -7.85 21.92 -20.28
CA ALA A 864 -8.61 21.10 -21.22
C ALA A 864 -7.70 20.22 -22.08
N ALA A 865 -6.60 20.78 -22.60
CA ALA A 865 -5.63 20.06 -23.41
C ALA A 865 -5.00 18.87 -22.66
N VAL A 866 -4.49 19.11 -21.46
CA VAL A 866 -3.90 18.06 -20.62
C VAL A 866 -4.96 17.03 -20.19
N MET A 867 -6.17 17.46 -19.82
CA MET A 867 -7.22 16.53 -19.39
C MET A 867 -7.61 15.55 -20.50
N PHE A 868 -7.90 16.05 -21.71
CA PHE A 868 -8.25 15.19 -22.83
C PHE A 868 -7.07 14.33 -23.28
N ALA A 869 -5.84 14.86 -23.24
CA ALA A 869 -4.65 14.11 -23.59
C ALA A 869 -4.34 12.97 -22.61
N ALA A 870 -4.51 13.19 -21.31
CA ALA A 870 -4.34 12.16 -20.30
C ALA A 870 -5.42 11.07 -20.40
N VAL A 871 -6.66 11.44 -20.72
CA VAL A 871 -7.80 10.51 -20.76
C VAL A 871 -7.88 9.69 -22.04
N THR A 872 -7.55 10.28 -23.20
CA THR A 872 -7.78 9.68 -24.51
C THR A 872 -7.14 8.28 -24.67
N PRO A 873 -5.89 8.05 -24.25
CA PRO A 873 -5.29 6.71 -24.32
C PRO A 873 -6.07 5.67 -23.51
N PHE A 874 -6.57 6.01 -22.32
CA PHE A 874 -7.39 5.09 -21.53
C PHE A 874 -8.75 4.82 -22.17
N ALA A 875 -9.41 5.87 -22.69
CA ALA A 875 -10.70 5.73 -23.37
C ALA A 875 -10.60 4.79 -24.58
N LYS A 876 -9.52 4.89 -25.36
CA LYS A 876 -9.27 4.04 -26.53
C LYS A 876 -8.76 2.65 -26.17
N GLU A 877 -7.81 2.55 -25.25
CA GLU A 877 -7.23 1.26 -24.85
C GLU A 877 -8.29 0.33 -24.27
N TYR A 878 -9.17 0.85 -23.41
CA TYR A 878 -10.12 0.04 -22.63
C TYR A 878 -11.55 0.08 -23.18
N ASP A 879 -11.76 0.71 -24.34
CA ASP A 879 -13.09 0.92 -24.94
C ASP A 879 -14.08 1.56 -23.94
N GLN A 880 -13.66 2.67 -23.32
CA GLN A 880 -14.40 3.38 -22.28
C GLN A 880 -14.73 4.83 -22.71
N PRO A 881 -15.67 5.04 -23.65
CA PRO A 881 -15.97 6.36 -24.20
C PRO A 881 -16.56 7.34 -23.17
N TRP A 882 -17.13 6.83 -22.05
CA TRP A 882 -17.65 7.67 -20.97
C TRP A 882 -16.57 8.55 -20.31
N LEU A 883 -15.29 8.18 -20.42
CA LEU A 883 -14.18 8.97 -19.91
C LEU A 883 -14.06 10.34 -20.60
N TYR A 884 -14.48 10.45 -21.88
CA TYR A 884 -14.56 11.75 -22.55
C TYR A 884 -15.60 12.68 -21.91
N GLY A 885 -16.67 12.13 -21.32
CA GLY A 885 -17.63 12.88 -20.53
C GLY A 885 -17.00 13.47 -19.25
N VAL A 886 -16.15 12.69 -18.58
CA VAL A 886 -15.38 13.16 -17.41
C VAL A 886 -14.41 14.27 -17.81
N ALA A 887 -13.68 14.08 -18.91
CA ALA A 887 -12.75 15.08 -19.44
C ALA A 887 -13.48 16.38 -19.81
N ALA A 888 -14.63 16.29 -20.49
CA ALA A 888 -15.46 17.43 -20.85
C ALA A 888 -15.99 18.17 -19.60
N PHE A 889 -16.50 17.44 -18.61
CA PHE A 889 -17.00 18.03 -17.37
C PHE A 889 -15.89 18.75 -16.58
N GLY A 890 -14.70 18.14 -16.47
CA GLY A 890 -13.55 18.79 -15.84
C GLY A 890 -13.08 20.03 -16.58
N ALA A 891 -12.97 19.95 -17.90
CA ALA A 891 -12.56 21.06 -18.76
C ALA A 891 -13.57 22.23 -18.71
N ALA A 892 -14.87 21.94 -18.66
CA ALA A 892 -15.92 22.94 -18.53
C ALA A 892 -15.87 23.72 -17.20
N GLY A 893 -15.27 23.15 -16.14
CA GLY A 893 -15.01 23.89 -14.90
C GLY A 893 -14.15 25.15 -15.10
N ARG A 894 -13.34 25.21 -16.17
CA ARG A 894 -12.56 26.41 -16.54
C ARG A 894 -13.44 27.59 -17.01
N LEU A 895 -14.64 27.29 -17.51
CA LEU A 895 -15.67 28.27 -17.84
C LEU A 895 -16.32 28.81 -16.57
N ALA A 896 -16.62 27.92 -15.62
CA ALA A 896 -17.18 28.26 -14.31
C ALA A 896 -16.25 29.20 -13.51
N SER A 897 -14.93 29.02 -13.60
CA SER A 897 -13.96 29.92 -12.98
C SER A 897 -13.68 31.19 -13.79
N ARG A 898 -14.27 31.36 -14.97
CA ARG A 898 -14.03 32.46 -15.92
C ARG A 898 -12.55 32.67 -16.25
N ASP A 899 -11.78 31.58 -16.29
CA ASP A 899 -10.38 31.62 -16.69
C ASP A 899 -10.20 31.50 -18.22
N HIS A 900 -11.19 30.91 -18.90
CA HIS A 900 -11.14 30.56 -20.32
C HIS A 900 -12.51 30.77 -20.99
N TRP A 901 -12.52 31.15 -22.26
CA TRP A 901 -13.70 31.18 -23.12
C TRP A 901 -14.12 29.76 -23.53
N LEU A 902 -15.35 29.57 -24.02
CA LEU A 902 -15.83 28.25 -24.48
C LEU A 902 -14.96 27.71 -25.62
N SER A 903 -14.60 28.56 -26.58
CA SER A 903 -13.71 28.18 -27.67
C SER A 903 -12.30 27.82 -27.19
N ASP A 904 -11.76 28.47 -26.15
CA ASP A 904 -10.45 28.09 -25.56
C ASP A 904 -10.48 26.66 -25.01
N VAL A 905 -11.60 26.28 -24.37
CA VAL A 905 -11.79 24.95 -23.77
C VAL A 905 -12.04 23.91 -24.86
N ALA A 906 -12.85 24.22 -25.86
CA ALA A 906 -13.14 23.32 -26.98
C ALA A 906 -11.89 22.99 -27.81
N VAL A 907 -11.12 24.02 -28.21
CA VAL A 907 -9.88 23.82 -28.99
C VAL A 907 -8.80 23.16 -28.12
N GLY A 908 -8.70 23.53 -26.84
CA GLY A 908 -7.83 22.84 -25.90
C GLY A 908 -8.15 21.34 -25.80
N GLY A 909 -9.41 20.98 -25.57
CA GLY A 909 -9.85 19.59 -25.50
C GLY A 909 -9.61 18.82 -26.81
N LEU A 910 -9.86 19.45 -27.97
CA LEU A 910 -9.56 18.86 -29.26
C LEU A 910 -8.06 18.60 -29.45
N LEU A 911 -7.20 19.58 -29.13
CA LEU A 911 -5.75 19.40 -29.18
C LEU A 911 -5.33 18.22 -28.31
N GLY A 912 -5.87 18.13 -27.10
CA GLY A 912 -5.62 17.00 -26.20
C GLY A 912 -6.04 15.66 -26.78
N TYR A 913 -7.25 15.59 -27.34
CA TYR A 913 -7.76 14.38 -28.02
C TYR A 913 -6.89 13.97 -29.20
N VAL A 914 -6.46 14.92 -30.04
CA VAL A 914 -5.62 14.65 -31.20
C VAL A 914 -4.26 14.12 -30.77
N MET A 915 -3.60 14.75 -29.79
CA MET A 915 -2.31 14.28 -29.28
C MET A 915 -2.43 12.89 -28.64
N GLY A 916 -3.47 12.69 -27.82
CA GLY A 916 -3.77 11.40 -27.19
C GLY A 916 -4.04 10.28 -28.19
N ASN A 917 -4.83 10.57 -29.23
CA ASN A 917 -5.11 9.62 -30.30
C ASN A 917 -3.85 9.29 -31.10
N TRP A 918 -3.10 10.32 -31.50
CA TRP A 918 -1.91 10.17 -32.31
C TRP A 918 -0.87 9.28 -31.63
N LEU A 919 -0.52 9.58 -30.38
CA LEU A 919 0.49 8.79 -29.66
C LEU A 919 -0.02 7.38 -29.31
N TRP A 920 -1.32 7.23 -29.03
CA TRP A 920 -1.92 5.90 -28.83
C TRP A 920 -1.87 5.03 -30.09
N GLN A 921 -2.17 5.60 -31.27
CA GLN A 921 -2.03 4.89 -32.55
C GLN A 921 -0.56 4.59 -32.86
N ALA A 922 0.32 5.57 -32.67
CA ALA A 922 1.73 5.47 -33.02
C ALA A 922 2.47 4.34 -32.31
N GLN A 923 2.05 4.03 -31.08
CA GLN A 923 2.66 3.00 -30.25
C GLN A 923 1.97 1.63 -30.34
N ARG A 924 1.02 1.46 -31.27
CA ARG A 924 0.24 0.22 -31.45
C ARG A 924 0.39 -0.41 -32.84
N ASP A 925 0.86 0.32 -33.85
CA ASP A 925 1.09 -0.22 -35.20
C ASP A 925 2.36 -1.08 -35.25
N ASP A 926 2.18 -2.36 -34.92
CA ASP A 926 3.20 -3.39 -34.74
C ASP A 926 3.68 -4.01 -36.07
N SER A 927 3.85 -3.21 -37.13
CA SER A 927 4.23 -3.73 -38.45
C SER A 927 5.74 -3.92 -38.65
N ARG A 928 6.59 -3.68 -37.63
CA ARG A 928 8.04 -3.56 -37.84
C ARG A 928 8.96 -4.57 -37.16
N TYR A 929 8.53 -5.41 -36.20
CA TYR A 929 9.53 -6.14 -35.40
C TYR A 929 9.19 -7.60 -35.05
N ARG A 930 8.96 -8.44 -36.07
CA ARG A 930 9.31 -9.87 -35.97
C ARG A 930 10.70 -10.11 -36.55
N SER A 931 11.72 -9.66 -35.84
CA SER A 931 13.11 -10.07 -36.10
C SER A 931 13.50 -11.15 -35.12
N ASN A 932 13.48 -12.41 -35.56
CA ASN A 932 13.99 -13.53 -34.77
C ASN A 932 15.49 -13.71 -35.07
N VAL A 933 16.31 -13.74 -34.02
CA VAL A 933 17.71 -14.14 -34.12
C VAL A 933 17.75 -15.66 -34.05
N ILE A 934 18.08 -16.31 -35.16
CA ILE A 934 18.26 -17.76 -35.20
C ILE A 934 19.72 -18.03 -34.92
N ILE A 935 19.99 -18.64 -33.76
CA ILE A 935 21.31 -19.11 -33.39
C ILE A 935 21.34 -20.62 -33.59
N SER A 936 22.14 -21.07 -34.56
CA SER A 936 22.51 -22.48 -34.71
C SER A 936 24.02 -22.64 -34.49
N PRO A 937 24.53 -23.85 -34.22
CA PRO A 937 25.95 -24.08 -34.01
C PRO A 937 26.87 -23.64 -35.17
N LYS A 938 26.32 -23.33 -36.35
CA LYS A 938 27.09 -22.96 -37.55
C LYS A 938 26.74 -21.61 -38.16
N GLN A 939 25.68 -20.91 -37.72
CA GLN A 939 25.29 -19.61 -38.27
C GLN A 939 24.52 -18.77 -37.24
N VAL A 940 24.77 -17.46 -37.26
CA VAL A 940 23.92 -16.41 -36.66
C VAL A 940 23.24 -15.67 -37.80
N GLY A 941 21.92 -15.76 -37.88
CA GLY A 941 21.12 -15.06 -38.88
C GLY A 941 20.02 -14.23 -38.23
N VAL A 942 19.75 -13.05 -38.80
CA VAL A 942 18.59 -12.22 -38.46
C VAL A 942 17.54 -12.45 -39.53
N GLN A 943 16.40 -13.06 -39.17
CA GLN A 943 15.27 -13.20 -40.08
C GLN A 943 14.39 -11.95 -39.94
N VAL A 944 14.28 -11.14 -41.00
CA VAL A 944 13.37 -9.99 -41.06
C VAL A 944 12.18 -10.36 -41.94
N GLN A 945 10.98 -10.46 -41.36
CA GLN A 945 9.75 -10.57 -42.15
C GLN A 945 9.36 -9.18 -42.65
N VAL A 946 9.42 -8.96 -43.96
CA VAL A 946 8.88 -7.77 -44.62
C VAL A 946 7.48 -8.13 -45.15
N PRO A 947 6.41 -7.43 -44.75
CA PRO A 947 5.10 -7.62 -45.38
C PRO A 947 5.19 -7.13 -46.83
N ILE A 948 4.91 -8.02 -47.77
CA ILE A 948 4.65 -7.64 -49.16
C ILE A 948 3.20 -7.13 -49.19
N GLN A 949 3.02 -5.95 -49.80
CA GLN A 949 1.77 -5.17 -49.85
C GLN A 949 0.53 -5.96 -50.26
#